data_AF-J4GJ61-F1
#
_entry.id   AF-J4GJ61-F1
#
_cell.length_a   1.000
_cell.length_b   1.000
_cell.length_c   1.000
_cell.angle_alpha   90.00
_cell.angle_beta   90.00
_cell.angle_gamma   90.00
#
_symmetry.space_group_name_H-M   'P 1'
#
loop_
_entity.id
_entity.type
_entity.pdbx_description
1 polymer ?
#
loop_
_entity_poly.entity_id
_entity_poly.type
_entity_poly.pdbx_seq_one_letter_code
_entity_poly.pdbx_strand_id
1 'polypeptide(L)'
;MRRDTLTSTWCRSPRPFRGLKRNSSSLHQALRDRGVVDVHPEIAEALGTQQPVVALETTIVTHGMPYPVNLKTAKSVENIVRRTGAVPATIGIIGGRVKIGLEPHELEFLADVATNTAEKVSRRDIGPAIALGRHGGTTCSATLIFAALAGIKVFATGGLGGVHRGGETTMDVSADLHELTRCPVGLVSAGVKSILDIGRTLEYLETLGVPVVSYGKTKDFPAFYSRKSGFQSPWKVNDPITAARILYHQQQLGMANGVLFGVPIPVEYESTGEMLQEAVEQAVQEAEENGVSKMGKEATPWLLKRVGELTAGISLTSNVALIENTALIGKSPDEIRGQIAVALANLAQGNDSLPLVTSSSPSVDIQAPSVSTQPSHPSILPSADLVVFGSAAVDITAQASSATDSSIGVHSTMPGTVSLSLGGVARNVAEAAHRILSSRPTAELGTALLVSPIGRDSFGRLLVDETRRIGMRTDGFIQMDAARSAICNMVMDGHGGLTGGVADMGIVHTLEGNTALSALRGHHPRVVALDGNLSQETLKSLLNYCIDNKTTVFYEPTSVPKSIRIFPAIAAALPRLRSSDAPVSFAAPNLLELARMYEEARSGPLELTAHRHWWDIVDDMAIGSQFRMGLDQLARVNVDDQDSSKGTLSFLVEKGIAQMAIHLLPFFQHLIIKCGERGVIAAFRVSSEHGQSSPWLQEHSNVRGRYIVCRGKSSVGATVLKHFPALPIPKENIVNVTGAGDSLVGSILSSLLHTPTGFEDPVSLENVISHAQKAAVLTLQSQYAVSPLLSSLHEKPARR
;
A
#
# COMPACT_ATOMS: atom_id res chain seq x y z
N MET A 1 20.71 -67.38 18.07
CA MET A 1 22.18 -67.54 17.96
C MET A 1 22.86 -66.24 18.40
N ARG A 2 24.19 -66.22 18.53
CA ARG A 2 24.99 -65.13 19.12
C ARG A 2 26.23 -64.89 18.24
N ARG A 3 26.84 -63.69 18.30
CA ARG A 3 28.16 -63.31 17.73
C ARG A 3 28.22 -63.18 16.19
N ASP A 4 29.08 -62.34 15.58
CA ASP A 4 29.98 -61.25 16.07
C ASP A 4 30.21 -60.26 14.88
N THR A 5 30.05 -58.93 14.99
CA THR A 5 30.94 -57.82 15.47
C THR A 5 32.07 -57.34 14.51
N LEU A 6 32.50 -56.07 14.72
CA LEU A 6 33.47 -55.18 13.99
C LEU A 6 32.81 -54.04 13.17
N THR A 7 32.69 -52.76 13.61
CA THR A 7 33.68 -51.65 13.86
C THR A 7 34.23 -51.00 12.57
N SER A 8 34.35 -49.66 12.40
CA SER A 8 34.08 -48.49 13.29
C SER A 8 34.13 -47.12 12.56
N THR A 9 33.34 -46.12 12.99
CA THR A 9 33.52 -44.63 12.83
C THR A 9 33.59 -44.05 11.39
N TRP A 10 33.16 -42.83 11.06
CA TRP A 10 33.32 -41.50 11.69
C TRP A 10 32.12 -40.54 11.46
N CYS A 11 32.10 -39.41 12.20
CA CYS A 11 31.35 -38.14 12.00
C CYS A 11 29.88 -38.14 11.54
N ARG A 12 29.00 -37.54 12.37
CA ARG A 12 27.67 -37.05 11.95
C ARG A 12 27.78 -35.69 11.27
N SER A 13 27.12 -35.50 10.13
CA SER A 13 26.90 -34.18 9.52
C SER A 13 25.74 -33.42 10.18
N PRO A 14 25.71 -32.07 10.10
CA PRO A 14 24.58 -31.27 10.59
C PRO A 14 23.31 -31.51 9.76
N ARG A 15 22.13 -31.38 10.40
CA ARG A 15 20.84 -31.37 9.69
C ARG A 15 20.68 -30.04 8.93
N PRO A 16 20.22 -30.03 7.67
CA PRO A 16 19.94 -28.78 6.96
C PRO A 16 18.75 -28.04 7.60
N PHE A 17 18.83 -26.72 7.63
CA PHE A 17 17.75 -25.84 8.11
C PHE A 17 16.49 -26.01 7.26
N ARG A 18 15.30 -26.05 7.89
CA ARG A 18 14.02 -26.10 7.17
C ARG A 18 13.66 -24.71 6.63
N GLY A 19 13.95 -24.54 5.35
CA GLY A 19 14.01 -23.26 4.64
C GLY A 19 12.74 -22.39 4.65
N LEU A 20 12.99 -21.13 4.28
CA LEU A 20 11.99 -20.17 3.85
C LEU A 20 11.13 -20.80 2.74
N LYS A 21 9.80 -20.64 2.82
CA LYS A 21 8.94 -20.93 1.67
C LYS A 21 9.16 -19.86 0.61
N ARG A 22 9.77 -20.21 -0.53
CA ARG A 22 9.78 -19.38 -1.74
C ARG A 22 8.33 -18.99 -2.07
N ASN A 23 8.05 -17.69 -2.23
CA ASN A 23 6.84 -17.24 -2.91
C ASN A 23 6.82 -17.88 -4.30
N SER A 24 5.78 -18.64 -4.62
CA SER A 24 5.68 -19.22 -5.96
C SER A 24 5.35 -18.13 -6.96
N SER A 25 6.23 -17.89 -7.92
CA SER A 25 5.97 -17.02 -9.06
C SER A 25 4.71 -17.46 -9.83
N SER A 26 4.14 -16.54 -10.61
CA SER A 26 3.08 -16.83 -11.57
C SER A 26 3.49 -17.95 -12.54
N LEU A 27 4.76 -17.99 -12.96
CA LEU A 27 5.34 -19.13 -13.68
C LEU A 27 5.28 -20.45 -12.87
N HIS A 28 5.64 -20.46 -11.59
CA HIS A 28 5.51 -21.66 -10.74
C HIS A 28 4.06 -22.09 -10.54
N GLN A 29 3.07 -21.19 -10.62
CA GLN A 29 1.67 -21.59 -10.69
C GLN A 29 1.34 -22.22 -12.05
N ALA A 30 1.60 -21.52 -13.15
CA ALA A 30 1.36 -22.02 -14.51
C ALA A 30 1.99 -23.41 -14.73
N LEU A 31 3.25 -23.63 -14.34
CA LEU A 31 3.92 -24.93 -14.48
C LEU A 31 3.30 -26.06 -13.64
N ARG A 32 2.70 -25.76 -12.47
CA ARG A 32 1.99 -26.75 -11.65
C ARG A 32 0.63 -27.13 -12.25
N ASP A 33 -0.06 -26.17 -12.85
CA ASP A 33 -1.39 -26.35 -13.43
C ASP A 33 -1.35 -27.00 -14.83
N ARG A 34 -0.31 -27.81 -15.12
CA ARG A 34 0.05 -28.39 -16.44
C ARG A 34 0.16 -27.35 -17.57
N GLY A 35 0.73 -26.20 -17.26
CA GLY A 35 0.74 -25.02 -18.13
C GLY A 35 1.31 -25.21 -19.53
N VAL A 36 0.85 -24.32 -20.40
CA VAL A 36 1.24 -24.14 -21.81
C VAL A 36 2.57 -23.40 -21.99
N VAL A 37 3.45 -23.48 -20.99
CA VAL A 37 4.71 -22.71 -20.92
C VAL A 37 5.86 -23.68 -20.61
N ASP A 38 6.89 -23.64 -21.44
CA ASP A 38 8.18 -24.31 -21.26
C ASP A 38 9.25 -23.25 -20.96
N VAL A 39 10.19 -23.58 -20.08
CA VAL A 39 11.36 -22.73 -19.78
C VAL A 39 12.62 -23.55 -20.00
N HIS A 40 13.53 -23.06 -20.84
CA HIS A 40 14.78 -23.74 -21.15
C HIS A 40 15.61 -23.94 -19.86
N PRO A 41 16.23 -25.11 -19.63
CA PRO A 41 16.91 -25.42 -18.37
C PRO A 41 17.94 -24.38 -17.93
N GLU A 42 18.72 -23.84 -18.88
CA GLU A 42 19.71 -22.78 -18.62
C GLU A 42 19.08 -21.52 -18.01
N ILE A 43 17.89 -21.12 -18.47
CA ILE A 43 17.18 -19.94 -17.97
C ILE A 43 16.52 -20.24 -16.63
N ALA A 44 16.00 -21.47 -16.43
CA ALA A 44 15.47 -21.90 -15.15
C ALA A 44 16.57 -21.95 -14.06
N GLU A 45 17.79 -22.36 -14.42
CA GLU A 45 18.97 -22.31 -13.57
C GLU A 45 19.42 -20.86 -13.30
N ALA A 46 19.55 -20.03 -14.33
CA ALA A 46 19.96 -18.63 -14.20
C ALA A 46 18.99 -17.83 -13.30
N LEU A 47 17.68 -17.94 -13.52
CA LEU A 47 16.66 -17.34 -12.65
C LEU A 47 16.68 -17.95 -11.24
N GLY A 48 16.92 -19.26 -11.12
CA GLY A 48 17.01 -19.98 -9.86
C GLY A 48 18.23 -19.60 -9.00
N THR A 49 19.29 -19.08 -9.63
CA THR A 49 20.58 -18.67 -9.04
C THR A 49 20.82 -17.16 -9.04
N GLN A 50 19.82 -16.36 -9.46
CA GLN A 50 19.90 -14.89 -9.58
C GLN A 50 21.01 -14.39 -10.52
N GLN A 51 21.33 -15.16 -11.56
CA GLN A 51 22.14 -14.69 -12.68
C GLN A 51 21.34 -13.72 -13.58
N PRO A 52 22.00 -12.78 -14.28
CA PRO A 52 21.33 -11.85 -15.17
C PRO A 52 20.82 -12.55 -16.43
N VAL A 53 19.55 -12.30 -16.77
CA VAL A 53 18.86 -12.84 -17.96
C VAL A 53 18.31 -11.67 -18.79
N VAL A 54 18.45 -11.75 -20.13
CA VAL A 54 17.91 -10.77 -21.08
C VAL A 54 16.94 -11.47 -22.03
N ALA A 55 15.68 -11.05 -22.03
CA ALA A 55 14.68 -11.52 -22.99
C ALA A 55 14.96 -10.98 -24.40
N LEU A 56 14.59 -11.75 -25.43
CA LEU A 56 14.68 -11.40 -26.85
C LEU A 56 13.38 -11.82 -27.56
N GLU A 57 12.87 -11.02 -28.50
CA GLU A 57 11.63 -11.31 -29.23
C GLU A 57 11.85 -12.14 -30.51
N THR A 58 10.80 -12.82 -30.99
CA THR A 58 10.82 -13.60 -32.24
C THR A 58 10.05 -12.98 -33.39
N THR A 59 9.34 -11.86 -33.22
CA THR A 59 8.79 -11.08 -34.35
C THR A 59 9.90 -10.58 -35.28
N ILE A 60 11.03 -10.09 -34.74
CA ILE A 60 12.18 -9.71 -35.57
C ILE A 60 12.72 -10.88 -36.42
N VAL A 61 12.65 -12.12 -35.91
CA VAL A 61 13.13 -13.33 -36.60
C VAL A 61 12.15 -13.81 -37.67
N THR A 62 10.85 -13.84 -37.35
CA THR A 62 9.78 -14.38 -38.22
C THR A 62 9.24 -13.36 -39.23
N HIS A 63 9.27 -12.07 -38.91
CA HIS A 63 8.60 -11.01 -39.69
C HIS A 63 9.45 -9.75 -39.89
N GLY A 64 10.58 -9.60 -39.19
CA GLY A 64 11.39 -8.37 -39.22
C GLY A 64 12.59 -8.41 -40.18
N MET A 65 13.09 -9.59 -40.54
CA MET A 65 14.27 -9.78 -41.40
C MET A 65 14.10 -11.00 -42.32
N PRO A 66 14.69 -11.01 -43.53
CA PRO A 66 14.64 -12.16 -44.43
C PRO A 66 15.59 -13.28 -44.01
N TYR A 67 15.27 -14.52 -44.39
CA TYR A 67 16.19 -15.65 -44.27
C TYR A 67 17.35 -15.53 -45.28
N PRO A 68 18.62 -15.88 -44.93
CA PRO A 68 19.10 -16.39 -43.63
C PRO A 68 19.61 -15.29 -42.69
N VAL A 69 19.32 -14.01 -42.95
CA VAL A 69 19.83 -12.89 -42.13
C VAL A 69 19.16 -12.89 -40.76
N ASN A 70 17.85 -13.12 -40.70
CA ASN A 70 17.11 -13.28 -39.44
C ASN A 70 17.77 -14.26 -38.44
N LEU A 71 18.14 -15.46 -38.90
CA LEU A 71 18.79 -16.50 -38.11
C LEU A 71 20.20 -16.09 -37.67
N LYS A 72 20.98 -15.49 -38.58
CA LYS A 72 22.34 -15.00 -38.29
C LYS A 72 22.30 -13.90 -37.24
N THR A 73 21.38 -12.94 -37.37
CA THR A 73 21.22 -11.84 -36.42
C THR A 73 20.70 -12.33 -35.06
N ALA A 74 19.71 -13.24 -35.02
CA ALA A 74 19.26 -13.84 -33.77
C ALA A 74 20.42 -14.52 -33.01
N LYS A 75 21.19 -15.38 -33.71
CA LYS A 75 22.38 -16.03 -33.15
C LYS A 75 23.49 -15.03 -32.77
N SER A 76 23.66 -13.93 -33.50
CA SER A 76 24.62 -12.87 -33.15
C SER A 76 24.21 -12.18 -31.84
N VAL A 77 22.94 -11.81 -31.72
CA VAL A 77 22.37 -11.15 -30.54
C VAL A 77 22.42 -12.05 -29.30
N GLU A 78 22.11 -13.34 -29.42
CA GLU A 78 22.31 -14.32 -28.34
C GLU A 78 23.78 -14.42 -27.91
N ASN A 79 24.71 -14.46 -28.88
CA ASN A 79 26.15 -14.48 -28.59
C ASN A 79 26.65 -13.18 -27.95
N ILE A 80 26.07 -12.03 -28.31
CA ILE A 80 26.34 -10.74 -27.66
C ILE A 80 25.91 -10.81 -26.19
N VAL A 81 24.66 -11.18 -25.91
CA VAL A 81 24.18 -11.31 -24.52
C VAL A 81 25.08 -12.27 -23.71
N ARG A 82 25.42 -13.44 -24.27
CA ARG A 82 26.33 -14.43 -23.64
C ARG A 82 27.72 -13.86 -23.33
N ARG A 83 28.37 -13.19 -24.29
CA ARG A 83 29.70 -12.56 -24.13
C ARG A 83 29.76 -11.54 -23.01
N THR A 84 28.61 -11.01 -22.61
CA THR A 84 28.52 -9.96 -21.59
C THR A 84 28.31 -10.48 -20.16
N GLY A 85 28.16 -11.80 -20.00
CA GLY A 85 27.92 -12.45 -18.70
C GLY A 85 26.43 -12.60 -18.33
N ALA A 86 25.52 -12.44 -19.30
CA ALA A 86 24.08 -12.67 -19.13
C ALA A 86 23.59 -13.84 -19.99
N VAL A 87 22.49 -14.46 -19.58
CA VAL A 87 21.84 -15.56 -20.33
C VAL A 87 20.77 -14.99 -21.27
N PRO A 88 20.78 -15.30 -22.58
CA PRO A 88 19.72 -14.90 -23.50
C PRO A 88 18.47 -15.76 -23.31
N ALA A 89 17.32 -15.12 -23.35
CA ALA A 89 16.01 -15.76 -23.29
C ALA A 89 15.19 -15.36 -24.52
N THR A 90 15.53 -15.97 -25.67
CA THR A 90 14.75 -15.85 -26.90
C THR A 90 13.39 -16.52 -26.71
N ILE A 91 12.32 -15.75 -26.86
CA ILE A 91 10.94 -16.16 -26.52
C ILE A 91 10.12 -16.32 -27.79
N GLY A 92 9.31 -17.38 -27.87
CA GLY A 92 8.42 -17.66 -29.01
C GLY A 92 7.28 -18.61 -28.64
N ILE A 93 6.48 -19.01 -29.63
CA ILE A 93 5.48 -20.09 -29.48
C ILE A 93 5.75 -21.20 -30.50
N ILE A 94 5.81 -22.44 -30.04
CA ILE A 94 6.01 -23.65 -30.85
C ILE A 94 4.89 -24.64 -30.54
N GLY A 95 4.09 -25.03 -31.54
CA GLY A 95 3.02 -26.03 -31.37
C GLY A 95 1.98 -25.66 -30.28
N GLY A 96 1.70 -24.37 -30.10
CA GLY A 96 0.83 -23.86 -29.03
C GLY A 96 1.46 -23.81 -27.63
N ARG A 97 2.74 -24.16 -27.47
CA ARG A 97 3.49 -23.99 -26.22
C ARG A 97 4.37 -22.74 -26.28
N VAL A 98 4.27 -21.89 -25.27
CA VAL A 98 5.15 -20.74 -25.06
C VAL A 98 6.53 -21.25 -24.68
N LYS A 99 7.56 -20.82 -25.39
CA LYS A 99 8.97 -21.14 -25.12
C LYS A 99 9.65 -19.93 -24.53
N ILE A 100 10.25 -20.08 -23.34
CA ILE A 100 11.11 -19.07 -22.71
C ILE A 100 12.54 -19.62 -22.78
N GLY A 101 13.30 -19.13 -23.77
CA GLY A 101 14.43 -19.84 -24.34
C GLY A 101 13.96 -20.87 -25.36
N LEU A 102 14.32 -20.65 -26.61
CA LEU A 102 14.20 -21.63 -27.68
C LEU A 102 15.44 -22.52 -27.69
N GLU A 103 15.27 -23.80 -28.03
CA GLU A 103 16.42 -24.59 -28.47
C GLU A 103 16.93 -24.10 -29.84
N PRO A 104 18.22 -24.33 -30.19
CA PRO A 104 18.77 -23.90 -31.47
C PRO A 104 17.96 -24.37 -32.69
N HIS A 105 17.37 -25.58 -32.61
CA HIS A 105 16.52 -26.14 -33.65
C HIS A 105 15.14 -25.49 -33.74
N GLU A 106 14.57 -25.02 -32.62
CA GLU A 106 13.31 -24.27 -32.58
C GLU A 106 13.49 -22.84 -33.13
N LEU A 107 14.66 -22.23 -32.89
CA LEU A 107 15.04 -20.94 -33.48
C LEU A 107 15.32 -21.05 -34.98
N GLU A 108 16.02 -22.10 -35.42
CA GLU A 108 16.22 -22.40 -36.84
C GLU A 108 14.88 -22.62 -37.56
N PHE A 109 13.97 -23.38 -36.95
CA PHE A 109 12.60 -23.54 -37.44
C PHE A 109 11.88 -22.19 -37.58
N LEU A 110 11.79 -21.37 -36.52
CA LEU A 110 11.09 -20.07 -36.60
C LEU A 110 11.75 -19.06 -37.57
N ALA A 111 13.01 -19.25 -37.94
CA ALA A 111 13.67 -18.42 -38.96
C ALA A 111 13.40 -18.87 -40.40
N ASP A 112 13.14 -20.15 -40.64
CA ASP A 112 12.85 -20.68 -41.98
C ASP A 112 11.36 -20.55 -42.35
N VAL A 113 10.96 -19.31 -42.62
CA VAL A 113 9.60 -18.93 -43.04
C VAL A 113 9.19 -19.49 -44.42
N ALA A 114 10.06 -20.23 -45.11
CA ALA A 114 9.72 -20.98 -46.32
C ALA A 114 9.17 -22.39 -46.01
N THR A 115 9.51 -22.97 -44.84
CA THR A 115 9.04 -24.31 -44.43
C THR A 115 7.97 -24.28 -43.34
N ASN A 116 7.73 -23.14 -42.69
CA ASN A 116 6.61 -22.97 -41.74
C ASN A 116 5.99 -21.57 -41.78
N THR A 117 4.72 -21.49 -41.39
CA THR A 117 4.00 -20.22 -41.19
C THR A 117 3.86 -19.96 -39.70
N ALA A 118 4.70 -19.09 -39.16
CA ALA A 118 4.59 -18.58 -37.79
C ALA A 118 3.65 -17.36 -37.75
N GLU A 119 2.70 -17.35 -36.82
CA GLU A 119 1.81 -16.20 -36.59
C GLU A 119 2.56 -15.03 -35.96
N LYS A 120 2.13 -13.79 -36.19
CA LYS A 120 2.64 -12.60 -35.47
C LYS A 120 1.85 -12.38 -34.19
N VAL A 121 2.40 -12.80 -33.05
CA VAL A 121 1.67 -12.90 -31.78
C VAL A 121 1.87 -11.66 -30.90
N SER A 122 0.83 -10.86 -30.71
CA SER A 122 0.71 -9.82 -29.68
C SER A 122 -0.24 -10.28 -28.56
N ARG A 123 -0.48 -9.46 -27.52
CA ARG A 123 -1.26 -9.81 -26.32
C ARG A 123 -2.57 -10.54 -26.60
N ARG A 124 -3.36 -10.04 -27.57
CA ARG A 124 -4.68 -10.60 -27.93
C ARG A 124 -4.59 -11.96 -28.64
N ASP A 125 -3.47 -12.21 -29.31
CA ASP A 125 -3.27 -13.34 -30.23
C ASP A 125 -2.67 -14.56 -29.48
N ILE A 126 -2.12 -14.36 -28.28
CA ILE A 126 -1.54 -15.40 -27.40
C ILE A 126 -2.53 -16.55 -27.15
N GLY A 127 -3.73 -16.24 -26.68
CA GLY A 127 -4.77 -17.24 -26.36
C GLY A 127 -5.14 -18.10 -27.58
N PRO A 128 -5.53 -17.49 -28.71
CA PRO A 128 -5.77 -18.19 -29.97
C PRO A 128 -4.58 -19.03 -30.47
N ALA A 129 -3.35 -18.49 -30.44
CA ALA A 129 -2.16 -19.21 -30.90
C ALA A 129 -1.89 -20.48 -30.07
N ILE A 130 -2.04 -20.39 -28.75
CA ILE A 130 -1.95 -21.52 -27.82
C ILE A 130 -3.07 -22.54 -28.08
N ALA A 131 -4.32 -22.09 -28.10
CA ALA A 131 -5.49 -22.98 -28.21
C ALA A 131 -5.58 -23.71 -29.57
N LEU A 132 -5.03 -23.12 -30.64
CA LEU A 132 -5.00 -23.68 -31.98
C LEU A 132 -3.68 -24.39 -32.33
N GLY A 133 -2.78 -24.61 -31.36
CA GLY A 133 -1.52 -25.34 -31.57
C GLY A 133 -0.54 -24.65 -32.54
N ARG A 134 -0.62 -23.32 -32.69
CA ARG A 134 0.14 -22.57 -33.71
C ARG A 134 1.60 -22.38 -33.30
N HIS A 135 2.44 -22.16 -34.30
CA HIS A 135 3.76 -21.55 -34.13
C HIS A 135 3.61 -20.04 -34.23
N GLY A 136 4.44 -19.26 -33.54
CA GLY A 136 4.31 -17.81 -33.55
C GLY A 136 5.53 -17.05 -33.06
N GLY A 137 5.84 -15.97 -33.77
CA GLY A 137 6.81 -14.98 -33.35
C GLY A 137 6.16 -13.97 -32.41
N THR A 138 6.67 -13.82 -31.19
CA THR A 138 6.13 -12.87 -30.20
C THR A 138 6.55 -11.44 -30.53
N THR A 139 5.64 -10.48 -30.42
CA THR A 139 5.98 -9.04 -30.49
C THR A 139 6.60 -8.55 -29.18
N CYS A 140 6.96 -7.26 -29.10
CA CYS A 140 7.38 -6.63 -27.85
C CYS A 140 6.36 -6.86 -26.73
N SER A 141 5.05 -6.64 -26.98
CA SER A 141 3.97 -6.92 -26.02
C SER A 141 3.95 -8.39 -25.54
N ALA A 142 3.94 -9.36 -26.45
CA ALA A 142 3.91 -10.77 -26.03
C ALA A 142 5.21 -11.20 -25.31
N THR A 143 6.35 -10.67 -25.75
CA THR A 143 7.66 -10.95 -25.13
C THR A 143 7.76 -10.33 -23.73
N LEU A 144 7.25 -9.11 -23.53
CA LEU A 144 7.13 -8.48 -22.21
C LEU A 144 6.30 -9.32 -21.24
N ILE A 145 5.14 -9.84 -21.68
CA ILE A 145 4.28 -10.71 -20.86
C ILE A 145 5.03 -11.95 -20.39
N PHE A 146 5.73 -12.64 -21.30
CA PHE A 146 6.42 -13.89 -20.98
C PHE A 146 7.71 -13.65 -20.19
N ALA A 147 8.42 -12.55 -20.43
CA ALA A 147 9.55 -12.11 -19.61
C ALA A 147 9.11 -11.79 -18.16
N ALA A 148 8.04 -11.01 -18.00
CA ALA A 148 7.48 -10.67 -16.69
C ALA A 148 6.95 -11.91 -15.95
N LEU A 149 6.30 -12.85 -16.66
CA LEU A 149 5.85 -14.15 -16.14
C LEU A 149 7.03 -14.98 -15.60
N ALA A 150 8.14 -15.02 -16.35
CA ALA A 150 9.37 -15.69 -15.94
C ALA A 150 10.11 -14.99 -14.79
N GLY A 151 9.88 -13.69 -14.60
CA GLY A 151 10.64 -12.84 -13.68
C GLY A 151 11.90 -12.22 -14.29
N ILE A 152 12.09 -12.34 -15.61
CA ILE A 152 13.16 -11.69 -16.37
C ILE A 152 12.94 -10.17 -16.36
N LYS A 153 14.01 -9.39 -16.15
CA LYS A 153 13.93 -7.95 -15.84
C LYS A 153 14.39 -7.00 -16.94
N VAL A 154 15.05 -7.52 -17.98
CA VAL A 154 15.52 -6.75 -19.13
C VAL A 154 15.11 -7.47 -20.41
N PHE A 155 14.66 -6.71 -21.41
CA PHE A 155 14.28 -7.18 -22.73
C PHE A 155 14.94 -6.28 -23.78
N ALA A 156 15.69 -6.86 -24.71
CA ALA A 156 16.30 -6.13 -25.82
C ALA A 156 15.55 -6.39 -27.13
N THR A 157 15.29 -5.31 -27.88
CA THR A 157 14.64 -5.35 -29.20
C THR A 157 15.19 -4.22 -30.08
N GLY A 158 14.93 -4.26 -31.39
CA GLY A 158 15.42 -3.24 -32.31
C GLY A 158 14.69 -1.91 -32.10
N GLY A 159 13.36 -1.95 -32.02
CA GLY A 159 12.52 -0.76 -31.90
C GLY A 159 11.13 -1.11 -31.40
N LEU A 160 10.58 -0.32 -30.48
CA LEU A 160 9.23 -0.49 -29.96
C LEU A 160 8.18 -0.23 -31.05
N GLY A 161 6.96 -0.78 -30.91
CA GLY A 161 5.79 -0.19 -31.56
C GLY A 161 5.42 1.17 -30.95
N GLY A 162 4.35 1.79 -31.44
CA GLY A 162 3.97 3.14 -31.01
C GLY A 162 2.63 3.58 -31.55
N VAL A 163 2.36 4.88 -31.46
CA VAL A 163 1.29 5.55 -32.20
C VAL A 163 1.73 5.65 -33.66
N HIS A 164 0.88 5.21 -34.59
CA HIS A 164 1.17 5.34 -36.03
C HIS A 164 0.94 6.78 -36.51
N ARG A 165 1.50 7.17 -37.65
CA ARG A 165 1.20 8.47 -38.29
C ARG A 165 -0.29 8.52 -38.64
N GLY A 166 -0.99 9.59 -38.24
CA GLY A 166 -2.46 9.68 -38.31
C GLY A 166 -3.21 8.87 -37.24
N GLY A 167 -2.51 8.29 -36.26
CA GLY A 167 -3.05 7.47 -35.17
C GLY A 167 -4.10 8.17 -34.30
N GLU A 168 -4.12 9.49 -34.27
CA GLU A 168 -5.16 10.31 -33.63
C GLU A 168 -6.53 10.23 -34.31
N THR A 169 -6.57 9.81 -35.58
CA THR A 169 -7.80 9.62 -36.37
C THR A 169 -8.10 8.14 -36.59
N THR A 170 -7.07 7.33 -36.86
CA THR A 170 -7.24 5.88 -37.12
C THR A 170 -7.30 5.04 -35.84
N MET A 171 -6.86 5.58 -34.70
CA MET A 171 -6.63 4.86 -33.44
C MET A 171 -5.65 3.66 -33.57
N ASP A 172 -4.80 3.65 -34.61
CA ASP A 172 -3.77 2.63 -34.80
C ASP A 172 -2.58 2.88 -33.86
N VAL A 173 -2.63 2.23 -32.70
CA VAL A 173 -1.66 2.37 -31.60
C VAL A 173 -1.23 0.99 -31.14
N SER A 174 0.08 0.73 -31.09
CA SER A 174 0.59 -0.59 -30.70
C SER A 174 0.25 -0.94 -29.25
N ALA A 175 -0.19 -2.18 -29.05
CA ALA A 175 -0.38 -2.79 -27.74
C ALA A 175 0.91 -2.81 -26.88
N ASP A 176 2.10 -2.64 -27.49
CA ASP A 176 3.38 -2.58 -26.79
C ASP A 176 3.42 -1.44 -25.74
N LEU A 177 2.86 -0.27 -26.06
CA LEU A 177 2.80 0.87 -25.11
C LEU A 177 1.95 0.51 -23.88
N HIS A 178 0.82 -0.14 -24.15
CA HIS A 178 -0.11 -0.67 -23.16
C HIS A 178 0.41 -1.89 -22.42
N GLU A 179 1.57 -2.43 -22.76
CA GLU A 179 2.20 -3.55 -22.05
C GLU A 179 3.26 -3.07 -21.06
N LEU A 180 3.94 -1.97 -21.38
CA LEU A 180 4.88 -1.30 -20.48
C LEU A 180 4.23 -0.77 -19.20
N THR A 181 2.89 -0.71 -19.09
CA THR A 181 2.17 -0.43 -17.84
C THR A 181 1.89 -1.65 -16.97
N ARG A 182 2.04 -2.88 -17.52
CA ARG A 182 1.64 -4.14 -16.87
C ARG A 182 2.81 -5.09 -16.58
N CYS A 183 3.91 -4.92 -17.30
CA CYS A 183 5.09 -5.79 -17.23
C CYS A 183 6.29 -5.03 -16.64
N PRO A 184 6.74 -5.35 -15.41
CA PRO A 184 7.87 -4.68 -14.76
C PRO A 184 9.22 -5.19 -15.30
N VAL A 185 9.51 -4.76 -16.54
CA VAL A 185 10.66 -5.15 -17.36
C VAL A 185 11.23 -3.89 -18.02
N GLY A 186 12.55 -3.70 -17.96
CA GLY A 186 13.23 -2.66 -18.74
C GLY A 186 13.35 -3.07 -20.20
N LEU A 187 12.69 -2.35 -21.10
CA LEU A 187 12.76 -2.57 -22.53
C LEU A 187 13.83 -1.64 -23.12
N VAL A 188 14.83 -2.24 -23.76
CA VAL A 188 15.96 -1.56 -24.41
C VAL A 188 15.74 -1.61 -25.92
N SER A 189 15.69 -0.47 -26.58
CA SER A 189 15.47 -0.37 -28.03
C SER A 189 16.08 0.89 -28.63
N ALA A 190 16.20 0.98 -29.96
CA ALA A 190 16.59 2.19 -30.67
C ALA A 190 15.45 3.24 -30.75
N GLY A 191 14.66 3.35 -29.67
CA GLY A 191 13.41 4.11 -29.64
C GLY A 191 12.25 3.31 -30.22
N VAL A 192 11.37 3.99 -30.95
CA VAL A 192 10.23 3.40 -31.69
C VAL A 192 10.62 3.20 -33.16
N LYS A 193 10.01 2.22 -33.85
CA LYS A 193 10.26 1.98 -35.29
C LYS A 193 10.03 3.26 -36.11
N SER A 194 10.91 3.57 -37.07
CA SER A 194 10.98 4.88 -37.75
C SER A 194 9.70 5.33 -38.46
N ILE A 195 8.87 4.40 -38.95
CA ILE A 195 7.58 4.68 -39.62
C ILE A 195 6.46 5.21 -38.68
N LEU A 196 6.73 5.37 -37.39
CA LEU A 196 5.77 5.73 -36.36
C LEU A 196 5.83 7.22 -36.00
N ASP A 197 4.85 7.68 -35.24
CA ASP A 197 4.86 9.04 -34.69
C ASP A 197 5.58 9.07 -33.33
N ILE A 198 6.79 9.62 -33.32
CA ILE A 198 7.64 9.67 -32.12
C ILE A 198 7.03 10.58 -31.06
N GLY A 199 6.60 11.79 -31.44
CA GLY A 199 6.00 12.76 -30.52
C GLY A 199 4.75 12.22 -29.86
N ARG A 200 3.77 11.75 -30.65
CA ARG A 200 2.55 11.14 -30.12
C ARG A 200 2.82 9.89 -29.28
N THR A 201 3.86 9.12 -29.58
CA THR A 201 4.22 7.95 -28.75
C THR A 201 4.79 8.35 -27.39
N LEU A 202 5.58 9.43 -27.32
CA LEU A 202 6.08 9.96 -26.04
C LEU A 202 4.94 10.51 -25.17
N GLU A 203 4.05 11.33 -25.75
CA GLU A 203 2.83 11.82 -25.08
C GLU A 203 1.94 10.69 -24.56
N TYR A 204 1.78 9.61 -25.35
CA TYR A 204 0.99 8.44 -24.94
C TYR A 204 1.66 7.64 -23.83
N LEU A 205 3.00 7.55 -23.81
CA LEU A 205 3.76 6.90 -22.73
C LEU A 205 3.76 7.73 -21.44
N GLU A 206 3.80 9.07 -21.54
CA GLU A 206 3.60 9.97 -20.40
C GLU A 206 2.19 9.82 -19.80
N THR A 207 1.15 9.85 -20.65
CA THR A 207 -0.25 9.61 -20.26
C THR A 207 -0.44 8.25 -19.57
N LEU A 208 0.32 7.23 -19.98
CA LEU A 208 0.32 5.90 -19.38
C LEU A 208 1.22 5.75 -18.13
N GLY A 209 1.97 6.78 -17.74
CA GLY A 209 2.90 6.72 -16.61
C GLY A 209 4.09 5.77 -16.82
N VAL A 210 4.56 5.62 -18.07
CA VAL A 210 5.73 4.79 -18.41
C VAL A 210 6.99 5.66 -18.48
N PRO A 211 8.01 5.43 -17.63
CA PRO A 211 9.27 6.18 -17.71
C PRO A 211 9.98 5.96 -19.05
N VAL A 212 10.30 7.05 -19.74
CA VAL A 212 11.14 7.05 -20.96
C VAL A 212 12.47 7.73 -20.67
N VAL A 213 13.56 7.04 -21.02
CA VAL A 213 14.94 7.40 -20.68
C VAL A 213 15.82 7.28 -21.93
N SER A 214 16.44 8.36 -22.39
CA SER A 214 17.45 8.27 -23.46
C SER A 214 18.81 7.86 -22.89
N TYR A 215 19.47 6.91 -23.56
CA TYR A 215 20.77 6.38 -23.15
C TYR A 215 21.89 7.14 -23.87
N GLY A 216 22.43 8.17 -23.23
CA GLY A 216 23.43 9.05 -23.83
C GLY A 216 23.73 10.32 -23.03
N LYS A 217 24.47 11.24 -23.66
CA LYS A 217 24.87 12.52 -23.04
C LYS A 217 23.75 13.57 -23.04
N THR A 218 22.79 13.47 -23.96
CA THR A 218 21.68 14.42 -24.16
C THR A 218 20.34 13.78 -23.79
N LYS A 219 19.23 14.53 -23.90
CA LYS A 219 17.86 14.00 -23.76
C LYS A 219 17.25 13.57 -25.12
N ASP A 220 18.00 13.67 -26.22
CA ASP A 220 17.48 13.40 -27.56
C ASP A 220 17.03 11.94 -27.66
N PHE A 221 15.75 11.73 -27.96
CA PHE A 221 15.21 10.40 -28.14
C PHE A 221 15.63 9.86 -29.53
N PRO A 222 16.09 8.61 -29.66
CA PRO A 222 16.50 8.07 -30.96
C PRO A 222 15.31 7.77 -31.88
N ALA A 223 15.52 7.91 -33.19
CA ALA A 223 14.55 7.64 -34.25
C ALA A 223 14.94 6.39 -35.04
N PHE A 224 15.23 5.28 -34.34
CA PHE A 224 15.56 3.97 -34.91
C PHE A 224 16.83 3.95 -35.78
N TYR A 225 16.75 4.46 -37.01
CA TYR A 225 17.90 4.68 -37.89
C TYR A 225 18.69 5.94 -37.55
N SER A 226 18.05 7.01 -37.06
CA SER A 226 18.75 8.22 -36.64
C SER A 226 19.02 8.26 -35.12
N ARG A 227 20.17 8.82 -34.76
CA ARG A 227 20.59 9.05 -33.37
C ARG A 227 19.85 10.22 -32.69
N LYS A 228 19.08 11.00 -33.45
CA LYS A 228 18.28 12.16 -33.00
C LYS A 228 16.92 12.17 -33.69
N SER A 229 15.83 12.30 -32.95
CA SER A 229 14.46 12.39 -33.50
C SER A 229 13.91 13.82 -33.61
N GLY A 230 14.61 14.82 -33.05
CA GLY A 230 14.03 16.15 -32.77
C GLY A 230 13.16 16.18 -31.50
N PHE A 231 12.75 15.04 -30.96
CA PHE A 231 12.03 14.91 -29.70
C PHE A 231 12.99 14.56 -28.55
N GLN A 232 12.58 14.88 -27.32
CA GLN A 232 13.36 14.61 -26.11
C GLN A 232 12.60 13.72 -25.13
N SER A 233 13.31 12.82 -24.45
CA SER A 233 12.78 12.06 -23.32
C SER A 233 12.82 12.88 -22.03
N PRO A 234 11.89 12.67 -21.07
CA PRO A 234 11.92 13.38 -19.78
C PRO A 234 13.22 13.11 -19.00
N TRP A 235 13.76 11.90 -19.07
CA TRP A 235 14.97 11.48 -18.38
C TRP A 235 16.11 11.12 -19.36
N LYS A 236 17.35 11.15 -18.86
CA LYS A 236 18.52 10.60 -19.56
C LYS A 236 19.44 9.87 -18.58
N VAL A 237 20.17 8.87 -19.06
CA VAL A 237 21.28 8.21 -18.34
C VAL A 237 22.43 7.98 -19.32
N ASN A 238 23.67 8.09 -18.85
CA ASN A 238 24.87 7.86 -19.67
C ASN A 238 25.65 6.61 -19.23
N ASP A 239 25.11 5.85 -18.29
CA ASP A 239 25.72 4.68 -17.68
C ASP A 239 24.65 3.63 -17.32
N PRO A 240 25.04 2.35 -17.21
CA PRO A 240 24.13 1.24 -17.03
C PRO A 240 23.78 0.94 -15.57
N ILE A 241 24.56 1.43 -14.61
CA ILE A 241 24.32 1.24 -13.18
C ILE A 241 23.18 2.17 -12.76
N THR A 242 23.14 3.40 -13.27
CA THR A 242 21.99 4.30 -13.11
C THR A 242 20.75 3.75 -13.81
N ALA A 243 20.87 3.20 -15.03
CA ALA A 243 19.76 2.51 -15.70
C ALA A 243 19.22 1.31 -14.90
N ALA A 244 20.11 0.48 -14.35
CA ALA A 244 19.74 -0.63 -13.47
C ALA A 244 19.14 -0.16 -12.14
N ARG A 245 19.61 0.97 -11.57
CA ARG A 245 19.03 1.58 -10.36
C ARG A 245 17.60 2.03 -10.58
N ILE A 246 17.23 2.56 -11.76
CA ILE A 246 15.83 2.90 -12.08
C ILE A 246 14.94 1.64 -11.96
N LEU A 247 15.32 0.54 -12.62
CA LEU A 247 14.59 -0.74 -12.53
C LEU A 247 14.58 -1.32 -11.11
N TYR A 248 15.71 -1.23 -10.40
CA TYR A 248 15.83 -1.68 -9.02
C TYR A 248 14.87 -0.91 -8.10
N HIS A 249 14.83 0.42 -8.18
CA HIS A 249 13.96 1.25 -7.35
C HIS A 249 12.48 1.08 -7.71
N GLN A 250 12.10 0.94 -8.98
CA GLN A 250 10.73 0.53 -9.35
C GLN A 250 10.36 -0.83 -8.74
N GLN A 251 11.27 -1.80 -8.73
CA GLN A 251 11.04 -3.09 -8.07
C GLN A 251 10.93 -2.97 -6.53
N GLN A 252 11.75 -2.13 -5.87
CA GLN A 252 11.65 -1.88 -4.42
C GLN A 252 10.34 -1.16 -4.04
N LEU A 253 9.83 -0.31 -4.92
CA LEU A 253 8.53 0.36 -4.78
C LEU A 253 7.33 -0.54 -5.17
N GLY A 254 7.57 -1.79 -5.58
CA GLY A 254 6.52 -2.74 -5.98
C GLY A 254 5.79 -2.38 -7.30
N MET A 255 6.37 -1.48 -8.10
CA MET A 255 5.72 -0.94 -9.31
C MET A 255 5.62 -2.01 -10.41
N ALA A 256 4.46 -2.06 -11.07
CA ALA A 256 4.15 -3.06 -12.10
C ALA A 256 4.47 -2.59 -13.54
N ASN A 257 4.85 -1.33 -13.72
CA ASN A 257 5.27 -0.78 -15.00
C ASN A 257 6.75 -1.06 -15.30
N GLY A 258 7.09 -1.13 -16.59
CA GLY A 258 8.44 -1.23 -17.11
C GLY A 258 9.10 0.15 -17.29
N VAL A 259 10.12 0.18 -18.15
CA VAL A 259 10.84 1.39 -18.57
C VAL A 259 11.20 1.27 -20.04
N LEU A 260 11.15 2.37 -20.79
CA LEU A 260 11.70 2.45 -22.14
C LEU A 260 13.08 3.12 -22.12
N PHE A 261 14.13 2.34 -22.40
CA PHE A 261 15.50 2.83 -22.60
C PHE A 261 15.77 3.01 -24.10
N GLY A 262 15.77 4.26 -24.57
CA GLY A 262 16.09 4.62 -25.95
C GLY A 262 17.61 4.69 -26.17
N VAL A 263 18.19 3.65 -26.78
CA VAL A 263 19.63 3.56 -27.08
C VAL A 263 19.89 3.92 -28.54
N PRO A 264 20.56 5.03 -28.86
CA PRO A 264 20.82 5.42 -30.25
C PRO A 264 21.71 4.41 -30.97
N ILE A 265 21.45 4.20 -32.27
CA ILE A 265 22.28 3.39 -33.19
C ILE A 265 23.77 3.80 -33.10
N PRO A 266 24.76 2.89 -33.31
CA PRO A 266 26.18 3.26 -33.20
C PRO A 266 26.57 4.40 -34.16
N VAL A 267 27.55 5.21 -33.75
CA VAL A 267 27.97 6.44 -34.47
C VAL A 267 28.54 6.13 -35.85
N GLU A 268 29.16 4.97 -36.02
CA GLU A 268 29.65 4.44 -37.29
C GLU A 268 28.55 4.16 -38.34
N TYR A 269 27.27 4.24 -37.95
CA TYR A 269 26.12 4.17 -38.86
C TYR A 269 25.32 5.49 -38.96
N GLU A 270 25.75 6.59 -38.31
CA GLU A 270 24.96 7.85 -38.22
C GLU A 270 24.60 8.41 -39.61
N SER A 271 25.57 8.53 -40.53
CA SER A 271 25.36 9.04 -41.89
C SER A 271 24.51 8.13 -42.79
N THR A 272 24.61 6.81 -42.61
CA THR A 272 23.70 5.85 -43.26
C THR A 272 22.30 5.99 -42.68
N GLY A 273 22.21 6.18 -41.36
CA GLY A 273 20.97 6.37 -40.61
C GLY A 273 20.19 7.61 -41.02
N GLU A 274 20.88 8.71 -41.32
CA GLU A 274 20.30 9.97 -41.82
C GLU A 274 19.64 9.75 -43.20
N MET A 275 20.34 9.17 -44.19
CA MET A 275 19.74 8.85 -45.51
C MET A 275 18.57 7.86 -45.41
N LEU A 276 18.63 6.89 -44.46
CA LEU A 276 17.52 5.97 -44.20
C LEU A 276 16.31 6.67 -43.57
N GLN A 277 16.54 7.73 -42.79
CA GLN A 277 15.48 8.53 -42.16
C GLN A 277 14.82 9.47 -43.18
N GLU A 278 15.59 10.11 -44.06
CA GLU A 278 15.06 10.87 -45.21
C GLU A 278 14.13 10.00 -46.09
N ALA A 279 14.54 8.77 -46.39
CA ALA A 279 13.72 7.81 -47.14
C ALA A 279 12.45 7.36 -46.38
N VAL A 280 12.45 7.38 -45.05
CA VAL A 280 11.25 7.13 -44.23
C VAL A 280 10.32 8.34 -44.27
N GLU A 281 10.86 9.56 -44.19
CA GLU A 281 10.08 10.80 -44.21
C GLU A 281 9.43 11.01 -45.59
N GLN A 282 10.15 10.73 -46.68
CA GLN A 282 9.57 10.66 -48.03
C GLN A 282 8.43 9.62 -48.09
N ALA A 283 8.63 8.40 -47.57
CA ALA A 283 7.58 7.37 -47.59
C ALA A 283 6.35 7.78 -46.75
N VAL A 284 6.52 8.49 -45.64
CA VAL A 284 5.40 9.02 -44.83
C VAL A 284 4.66 10.13 -45.59
N GLN A 285 5.37 11.08 -46.20
CA GLN A 285 4.75 12.13 -47.03
C GLN A 285 3.96 11.52 -48.19
N GLU A 286 4.55 10.59 -48.95
CA GLU A 286 3.87 9.91 -50.05
C GLU A 286 2.64 9.11 -49.55
N ALA A 287 2.68 8.53 -48.35
CA ALA A 287 1.53 7.85 -47.76
C ALA A 287 0.39 8.81 -47.39
N GLU A 288 0.70 10.05 -47.00
CA GLU A 288 -0.31 11.08 -46.71
C GLU A 288 -0.90 11.67 -48.00
N GLU A 289 -0.06 11.99 -48.99
CA GLU A 289 -0.49 12.50 -50.30
C GLU A 289 -1.37 11.51 -51.07
N ASN A 290 -1.02 10.22 -51.06
CA ASN A 290 -1.82 9.15 -51.68
C ASN A 290 -2.99 8.68 -50.79
N GLY A 291 -3.21 9.30 -49.61
CA GLY A 291 -4.29 8.96 -48.68
C GLY A 291 -4.14 7.61 -47.96
N VAL A 292 -3.06 6.87 -48.21
CA VAL A 292 -2.73 5.57 -47.62
C VAL A 292 -2.66 5.64 -46.08
N SER A 293 -2.19 6.75 -45.51
CA SER A 293 -2.15 6.97 -44.05
C SER A 293 -3.51 6.82 -43.37
N LYS A 294 -4.61 6.98 -44.10
CA LYS A 294 -5.99 6.84 -43.60
C LYS A 294 -6.49 5.39 -43.60
N MET A 295 -5.72 4.45 -44.14
CA MET A 295 -6.06 3.01 -44.21
C MET A 295 -5.72 2.21 -42.94
N GLY A 296 -5.25 2.89 -41.87
CA GLY A 296 -4.91 2.27 -40.59
C GLY A 296 -3.90 1.13 -40.75
N LYS A 297 -4.28 -0.08 -40.32
CA LYS A 297 -3.43 -1.30 -40.35
C LYS A 297 -2.74 -1.55 -41.72
N GLU A 298 -3.33 -1.11 -42.83
CA GLU A 298 -2.83 -1.37 -44.20
C GLU A 298 -1.80 -0.32 -44.67
N ALA A 299 -1.74 0.84 -44.00
CA ALA A 299 -0.68 1.82 -44.21
C ALA A 299 0.70 1.27 -43.82
N THR A 300 0.77 0.43 -42.78
CA THR A 300 2.03 -0.09 -42.24
C THR A 300 2.78 -1.02 -43.23
N PRO A 301 2.15 -2.05 -43.84
CA PRO A 301 2.77 -2.81 -44.92
C PRO A 301 3.19 -1.97 -46.12
N TRP A 302 2.40 -0.95 -46.49
CA TRP A 302 2.73 -0.05 -47.60
C TRP A 302 3.99 0.78 -47.30
N LEU A 303 4.05 1.41 -46.11
CA LEU A 303 5.21 2.18 -45.66
C LEU A 303 6.48 1.31 -45.61
N LEU A 304 6.40 0.10 -45.06
CA LEU A 304 7.54 -0.82 -45.01
C LEU A 304 8.02 -1.24 -46.42
N LYS A 305 7.10 -1.51 -47.34
CA LYS A 305 7.45 -1.78 -48.75
C LYS A 305 8.12 -0.57 -49.39
N ARG A 306 7.58 0.63 -49.18
CA ARG A 306 8.07 1.85 -49.82
C ARG A 306 9.45 2.27 -49.31
N VAL A 307 9.69 2.16 -48.00
CA VAL A 307 11.04 2.32 -47.42
C VAL A 307 12.00 1.25 -47.95
N GLY A 308 11.53 0.01 -48.17
CA GLY A 308 12.32 -1.04 -48.83
C GLY A 308 12.76 -0.66 -50.25
N GLU A 309 11.85 -0.10 -51.05
CA GLU A 309 12.13 0.39 -52.41
C GLU A 309 13.14 1.56 -52.40
N LEU A 310 12.88 2.59 -51.58
CA LEU A 310 13.71 3.80 -51.51
C LEU A 310 15.11 3.53 -50.95
N THR A 311 15.26 2.58 -50.04
CA THR A 311 16.55 2.28 -49.37
C THR A 311 17.36 1.17 -50.03
N ALA A 312 16.86 0.54 -51.10
CA ALA A 312 17.55 -0.52 -51.87
C ALA A 312 18.18 -1.65 -51.01
N GLY A 313 17.62 -1.94 -49.83
CA GLY A 313 18.13 -2.92 -48.87
C GLY A 313 19.22 -2.44 -47.90
N ILE A 314 19.72 -1.20 -48.03
CA ILE A 314 20.73 -0.60 -47.13
C ILE A 314 20.26 -0.60 -45.67
N SER A 315 18.94 -0.44 -45.47
CA SER A 315 18.25 -0.50 -44.17
C SER A 315 18.54 -1.77 -43.37
N LEU A 316 18.81 -2.91 -44.03
CA LEU A 316 19.05 -4.18 -43.34
C LEU A 316 20.33 -4.17 -42.49
N THR A 317 21.41 -3.55 -42.98
CA THR A 317 22.69 -3.47 -42.24
C THR A 317 22.52 -2.62 -40.98
N SER A 318 21.85 -1.48 -41.08
CA SER A 318 21.53 -0.62 -39.92
C SER A 318 20.60 -1.31 -38.92
N ASN A 319 19.62 -2.10 -39.41
CA ASN A 319 18.75 -2.91 -38.56
C ASN A 319 19.49 -3.98 -37.75
N VAL A 320 20.53 -4.60 -38.32
CA VAL A 320 21.41 -5.53 -37.58
C VAL A 320 22.26 -4.75 -36.57
N ALA A 321 22.88 -3.64 -36.98
CA ALA A 321 23.71 -2.83 -36.10
C ALA A 321 22.96 -2.28 -34.87
N LEU A 322 21.69 -1.87 -35.03
CA LEU A 322 20.90 -1.34 -33.92
C LEU A 322 20.42 -2.42 -32.93
N ILE A 323 20.00 -3.62 -33.39
CA ILE A 323 19.63 -4.72 -32.47
C ILE A 323 20.86 -5.26 -31.73
N GLU A 324 21.99 -5.40 -32.43
CA GLU A 324 23.24 -5.79 -31.79
C GLU A 324 23.67 -4.76 -30.73
N ASN A 325 23.52 -3.46 -31.02
CA ASN A 325 23.85 -2.40 -30.06
C ASN A 325 22.91 -2.36 -28.84
N THR A 326 21.60 -2.59 -28.99
CA THR A 326 20.63 -2.63 -27.88
C THR A 326 20.81 -3.86 -26.98
N ALA A 327 21.35 -4.95 -27.51
CA ALA A 327 21.77 -6.12 -26.74
C ALA A 327 23.18 -6.00 -26.12
N LEU A 328 24.03 -5.11 -26.67
CA LEU A 328 25.44 -4.93 -26.29
C LEU A 328 25.61 -3.92 -25.15
N ILE A 329 25.61 -2.60 -25.45
CA ILE A 329 25.95 -1.53 -24.49
C ILE A 329 24.88 -0.40 -24.50
N GLY A 330 24.81 0.59 -25.40
CA GLY A 330 25.74 1.09 -26.44
C GLY A 330 26.32 2.47 -26.06
N LYS A 331 27.62 2.77 -26.13
CA LYS A 331 28.84 1.98 -26.45
C LYS A 331 30.08 2.73 -25.88
N SER A 332 31.10 2.03 -25.37
CA SER A 332 32.38 2.62 -24.89
C SER A 332 33.56 1.68 -25.21
N PRO A 333 34.79 2.17 -25.49
CA PRO A 333 35.91 1.32 -25.94
C PRO A 333 36.46 0.34 -24.88
N ASP A 334 36.45 0.73 -23.61
CA ASP A 334 37.40 0.15 -22.63
C ASP A 334 36.82 -0.97 -21.71
N GLU A 335 35.50 -1.14 -21.61
CA GLU A 335 34.88 -2.21 -20.79
C GLU A 335 33.61 -2.85 -21.43
N ILE A 336 33.56 -4.19 -21.47
CA ILE A 336 32.50 -4.97 -22.13
C ILE A 336 31.59 -5.67 -21.11
N ARG A 337 30.31 -5.26 -21.03
CA ARG A 337 29.07 -6.05 -20.72
C ARG A 337 27.93 -5.45 -21.59
N GLY A 338 26.62 -5.77 -21.61
CA GLY A 338 25.71 -6.58 -20.76
C GLY A 338 24.94 -5.79 -19.72
N GLN A 339 25.14 -4.48 -19.71
CA GLN A 339 25.44 -3.85 -18.43
C GLN A 339 24.21 -3.64 -17.54
N ILE A 340 23.01 -3.38 -18.09
CA ILE A 340 21.79 -3.13 -17.28
C ILE A 340 21.37 -4.39 -16.52
N ALA A 341 21.30 -5.55 -17.19
CA ALA A 341 20.92 -6.81 -16.54
C ALA A 341 21.96 -7.25 -15.51
N VAL A 342 23.26 -7.18 -15.88
CA VAL A 342 24.37 -7.54 -14.98
C VAL A 342 24.45 -6.60 -13.77
N ALA A 343 24.31 -5.28 -13.95
CA ALA A 343 24.30 -4.33 -12.84
C ALA A 343 23.08 -4.53 -11.93
N LEU A 344 21.90 -4.83 -12.48
CA LEU A 344 20.70 -5.14 -11.69
C LEU A 344 20.87 -6.43 -10.85
N ALA A 345 21.52 -7.46 -11.40
CA ALA A 345 21.88 -8.66 -10.65
C ALA A 345 22.89 -8.36 -9.54
N ASN A 346 23.93 -7.56 -9.81
CA ASN A 346 24.93 -7.17 -8.80
C ASN A 346 24.31 -6.35 -7.65
N LEU A 347 23.42 -5.40 -7.96
CA LEU A 347 22.66 -4.62 -6.97
C LEU A 347 21.77 -5.53 -6.11
N ALA A 348 21.10 -6.50 -6.72
CA ALA A 348 20.27 -7.49 -6.01
C ALA A 348 21.08 -8.47 -5.14
N GLN A 349 22.40 -8.60 -5.38
CA GLN A 349 23.32 -9.43 -4.58
C GLN A 349 24.08 -8.63 -3.51
N GLY A 350 23.92 -7.30 -3.44
CA GLY A 350 24.47 -6.47 -2.36
C GLY A 350 25.96 -6.08 -2.50
N ASN A 351 26.55 -6.22 -3.68
CA ASN A 351 27.95 -5.81 -3.96
C ASN A 351 28.07 -4.29 -4.23
N ASP A 352 27.76 -3.46 -3.24
CA ASP A 352 27.94 -1.99 -3.32
C ASP A 352 29.41 -1.58 -3.07
N SER A 353 30.26 -1.69 -4.11
CA SER A 353 31.66 -1.25 -4.06
C SER A 353 32.26 -0.81 -5.41
N LEU A 354 31.60 0.13 -6.10
CA LEU A 354 32.20 0.92 -7.20
C LEU A 354 31.85 2.42 -7.06
N PRO A 355 32.66 3.36 -7.59
CA PRO A 355 32.59 4.78 -7.21
C PRO A 355 31.40 5.54 -7.78
N LEU A 356 30.93 6.58 -7.07
CA LEU A 356 30.13 7.63 -7.68
C LEU A 356 31.01 8.47 -8.62
N VAL A 357 30.64 8.53 -9.89
CA VAL A 357 31.25 9.48 -10.84
C VAL A 357 30.75 10.88 -10.52
N THR A 358 31.65 11.76 -10.07
CA THR A 358 31.33 13.17 -9.79
C THR A 358 31.28 13.98 -11.09
N SER A 359 30.10 14.48 -11.46
CA SER A 359 29.95 15.52 -12.48
C SER A 359 29.12 16.68 -11.93
N SER A 360 29.64 17.90 -12.06
CA SER A 360 29.12 19.12 -11.43
C SER A 360 27.74 19.58 -11.94
N SER A 361 26.83 19.87 -11.01
CA SER A 361 25.55 20.54 -11.27
C SER A 361 25.71 22.04 -11.54
N PRO A 362 24.87 22.64 -12.40
CA PRO A 362 24.32 23.97 -12.17
C PRO A 362 23.09 23.87 -11.24
N SER A 363 22.91 24.83 -10.34
CA SER A 363 21.79 24.85 -9.38
C SER A 363 20.52 25.53 -9.93
N VAL A 364 19.36 25.09 -9.44
CA VAL A 364 18.11 25.84 -9.47
C VAL A 364 17.51 25.76 -8.06
N ASP A 365 17.43 26.90 -7.38
CA ASP A 365 16.89 26.98 -6.02
C ASP A 365 15.35 26.94 -6.01
N ILE A 366 14.79 25.88 -5.41
CA ILE A 366 13.44 25.89 -4.83
C ILE A 366 13.54 25.24 -3.45
N GLN A 367 13.47 26.05 -2.40
CA GLN A 367 13.60 25.57 -1.02
C GLN A 367 12.31 24.90 -0.54
N ALA A 368 12.34 23.57 -0.45
CA ALA A 368 11.44 22.78 0.38
C ALA A 368 12.22 22.22 1.59
N PRO A 369 11.61 22.07 2.79
CA PRO A 369 12.34 21.72 4.00
C PRO A 369 12.92 20.31 3.94
N SER A 370 14.24 20.20 4.09
CA SER A 370 14.99 18.95 4.02
C SER A 370 14.92 18.17 5.34
N VAL A 371 14.10 17.11 5.36
CA VAL A 371 14.21 16.04 6.35
C VAL A 371 15.14 14.96 5.80
N SER A 372 16.21 14.64 6.51
CA SER A 372 17.23 13.68 6.06
C SER A 372 16.77 12.23 6.24
N THR A 373 16.89 11.42 5.19
CA THR A 373 16.69 9.97 5.22
C THR A 373 17.93 9.25 4.69
N GLN A 374 18.78 8.77 5.60
CA GLN A 374 19.78 7.76 5.26
C GLN A 374 19.11 6.38 5.17
N PRO A 375 19.44 5.53 4.17
CA PRO A 375 19.06 4.13 4.18
C PRO A 375 19.90 3.39 5.23
N SER A 376 19.26 2.81 6.24
CA SER A 376 19.91 1.93 7.21
C SER A 376 19.75 0.46 6.84
N HIS A 377 20.62 -0.39 7.41
CA HIS A 377 20.59 -1.86 7.26
C HIS A 377 19.21 -2.45 7.64
N PRO A 378 18.83 -3.65 7.12
CA PRO A 378 17.54 -4.27 7.39
C PRO A 378 17.30 -4.42 8.90
N SER A 379 16.43 -3.55 9.42
CA SER A 379 16.18 -3.46 10.84
C SER A 379 15.24 -4.56 11.30
N ILE A 380 15.59 -5.20 12.42
CA ILE A 380 14.62 -5.89 13.25
C ILE A 380 13.68 -4.79 13.76
N LEU A 381 12.43 -4.78 13.29
CA LEU A 381 11.46 -3.78 13.75
C LEU A 381 11.33 -3.88 15.28
N PRO A 382 11.37 -2.76 16.01
CA PRO A 382 11.30 -2.77 17.46
C PRO A 382 9.95 -3.31 17.94
N SER A 383 9.85 -3.60 19.24
CA SER A 383 8.58 -4.04 19.80
C SER A 383 7.48 -2.97 19.69
N ALA A 384 6.23 -3.42 19.70
CA ALA A 384 5.07 -2.55 19.69
C ALA A 384 4.56 -2.34 21.12
N ASP A 385 4.71 -1.12 21.64
CA ASP A 385 4.17 -0.73 22.95
C ASP A 385 2.64 -0.56 22.92
N LEU A 386 2.11 -0.20 21.74
CA LEU A 386 0.68 -0.14 21.45
C LEU A 386 0.34 -1.17 20.36
N VAL A 387 -0.56 -2.11 20.66
CA VAL A 387 -1.15 -3.00 19.65
C VAL A 387 -2.64 -2.75 19.54
N VAL A 388 -3.11 -2.45 18.32
CA VAL A 388 -4.51 -2.15 18.00
C VAL A 388 -5.09 -3.33 17.21
N PHE A 389 -6.10 -4.00 17.73
CA PHE A 389 -6.79 -5.11 17.06
C PHE A 389 -8.12 -4.65 16.48
N GLY A 390 -8.39 -4.93 15.20
CA GLY A 390 -9.69 -4.63 14.60
C GLY A 390 -9.72 -4.54 13.09
N SER A 391 -10.53 -3.62 12.58
CA SER A 391 -10.79 -3.46 11.15
C SER A 391 -9.82 -2.49 10.47
N ALA A 392 -9.16 -2.97 9.42
CA ALA A 392 -8.63 -2.15 8.33
C ALA A 392 -9.47 -2.43 7.06
N ALA A 393 -10.09 -1.40 6.51
CA ALA A 393 -11.02 -1.51 5.38
C ALA A 393 -10.67 -0.53 4.25
N VAL A 394 -11.26 -0.72 3.07
CA VAL A 394 -11.23 0.28 2.00
C VAL A 394 -12.60 0.94 1.92
N ASP A 395 -12.63 2.25 2.06
CA ASP A 395 -13.84 3.05 1.90
C ASP A 395 -13.93 3.48 0.43
N ILE A 396 -15.06 3.18 -0.20
CA ILE A 396 -15.41 3.53 -1.58
C ILE A 396 -16.53 4.55 -1.51
N THR A 397 -16.31 5.74 -2.04
CA THR A 397 -17.34 6.80 -2.04
C THR A 397 -17.73 7.13 -3.46
N ALA A 398 -18.96 6.80 -3.84
CA ALA A 398 -19.56 7.18 -5.12
C ALA A 398 -20.51 8.36 -4.90
N GLN A 399 -20.32 9.47 -5.61
CA GLN A 399 -21.15 10.68 -5.47
C GLN A 399 -21.77 11.07 -6.80
N ALA A 400 -23.09 11.21 -6.83
CA ALA A 400 -23.82 11.68 -8.02
C ALA A 400 -23.54 13.17 -8.32
N SER A 401 -23.72 13.59 -9.57
CA SER A 401 -23.62 15.00 -9.96
C SER A 401 -24.82 15.83 -9.46
N SER A 402 -24.56 17.05 -9.00
CA SER A 402 -25.56 18.03 -8.51
C SER A 402 -26.57 18.50 -9.57
N ALA A 403 -26.29 18.28 -10.86
CA ALA A 403 -27.14 18.65 -11.97
C ALA A 403 -28.13 17.54 -12.42
N THR A 404 -28.18 16.40 -11.71
CA THR A 404 -29.03 15.26 -12.07
C THR A 404 -30.21 15.09 -11.12
N ASP A 405 -31.41 14.96 -11.68
CA ASP A 405 -32.65 14.71 -10.93
C ASP A 405 -32.59 13.32 -10.26
N SER A 406 -32.70 13.29 -8.93
CA SER A 406 -32.56 12.08 -8.11
C SER A 406 -33.69 11.06 -8.33
N SER A 407 -34.83 11.47 -8.91
CA SER A 407 -35.92 10.55 -9.27
C SER A 407 -35.55 9.61 -10.43
N ILE A 408 -34.63 10.02 -11.31
CA ILE A 408 -34.23 9.26 -12.51
C ILE A 408 -33.21 8.15 -12.14
N GLY A 409 -32.45 8.34 -11.07
CA GLY A 409 -31.34 7.46 -10.68
C GLY A 409 -31.72 6.11 -10.07
N VAL A 410 -32.97 5.91 -9.64
CA VAL A 410 -33.37 4.73 -8.84
C VAL A 410 -33.23 3.40 -9.61
N HIS A 411 -33.25 3.44 -10.94
CA HIS A 411 -33.12 2.27 -11.82
C HIS A 411 -32.10 2.46 -12.95
N SER A 412 -31.17 3.42 -12.83
CA SER A 412 -30.20 3.75 -13.88
C SER A 412 -28.86 4.24 -13.32
N THR A 413 -27.78 4.14 -14.10
CA THR A 413 -26.46 4.67 -13.74
C THR A 413 -26.46 6.20 -13.84
N MET A 414 -26.13 6.89 -12.74
CA MET A 414 -25.98 8.35 -12.71
C MET A 414 -24.55 8.79 -13.04
N PRO A 415 -24.37 9.94 -13.73
CA PRO A 415 -23.06 10.60 -13.82
C PRO A 415 -22.63 11.11 -12.43
N GLY A 416 -21.33 11.04 -12.16
CA GLY A 416 -20.78 11.35 -10.84
C GLY A 416 -19.29 11.01 -10.72
N THR A 417 -18.76 11.05 -9.50
CA THR A 417 -17.39 10.69 -9.16
C THR A 417 -17.35 9.43 -8.31
N VAL A 418 -16.22 8.71 -8.34
CA VAL A 418 -15.93 7.61 -7.41
C VAL A 418 -14.52 7.79 -6.87
N SER A 419 -14.36 7.75 -5.55
CA SER A 419 -13.07 7.83 -4.85
C SER A 419 -12.84 6.62 -3.95
N LEU A 420 -11.56 6.39 -3.61
CA LEU A 420 -11.12 5.35 -2.69
C LEU A 420 -10.29 6.00 -1.57
N SER A 421 -10.51 5.57 -0.33
CA SER A 421 -9.71 5.95 0.83
C SER A 421 -9.52 4.76 1.77
N LEU A 422 -8.52 4.83 2.67
CA LEU A 422 -8.40 3.84 3.73
C LEU A 422 -9.44 4.09 4.82
N GLY A 423 -10.11 3.02 5.23
CA GLY A 423 -11.21 2.96 6.19
C GLY A 423 -10.95 2.02 7.36
N GLY A 424 -11.97 1.80 8.19
CA GLY A 424 -11.90 0.99 9.40
C GLY A 424 -11.31 1.71 10.63
N VAL A 425 -11.98 1.55 11.78
CA VAL A 425 -11.70 2.31 13.01
C VAL A 425 -10.36 1.94 13.63
N ALA A 426 -10.02 0.65 13.77
CA ALA A 426 -8.70 0.26 14.26
C ALA A 426 -7.56 0.86 13.43
N ARG A 427 -7.72 0.93 12.10
CA ARG A 427 -6.73 1.54 11.20
C ARG A 427 -6.65 3.07 11.37
N ASN A 428 -7.78 3.79 11.49
CA ASN A 428 -7.77 5.22 11.85
C ASN A 428 -7.08 5.45 13.20
N VAL A 429 -7.43 4.69 14.25
CA VAL A 429 -6.87 4.82 15.61
C VAL A 429 -5.37 4.55 15.61
N ALA A 430 -4.92 3.48 14.95
CA ALA A 430 -3.51 3.13 14.84
C ALA A 430 -2.72 4.16 14.02
N GLU A 431 -3.31 4.72 12.96
CA GLU A 431 -2.70 5.77 12.15
C GLU A 431 -2.57 7.09 12.93
N ALA A 432 -3.62 7.52 13.62
CA ALA A 432 -3.59 8.72 14.44
C ALA A 432 -2.55 8.61 15.57
N ALA A 433 -2.48 7.46 16.24
CA ALA A 433 -1.43 7.17 17.22
C ALA A 433 -0.04 7.22 16.55
N HIS A 434 0.18 6.49 15.45
CA HIS A 434 1.45 6.48 14.72
C HIS A 434 1.92 7.89 14.33
N ARG A 435 1.04 8.73 13.76
CA ARG A 435 1.38 10.10 13.35
C ARG A 435 1.87 10.95 14.54
N ILE A 436 1.21 10.85 15.70
CA ILE A 436 1.57 11.60 16.93
C ILE A 436 2.80 11.01 17.64
N LEU A 437 3.03 9.70 17.52
CA LEU A 437 4.24 9.04 18.03
C LEU A 437 5.48 9.41 17.22
N SER A 438 5.34 9.50 15.89
CA SER A 438 6.42 9.87 14.96
C SER A 438 6.78 11.37 14.96
N SER A 439 6.04 12.23 15.68
CA SER A 439 6.34 13.67 15.76
C SER A 439 7.39 14.06 16.83
N ARG A 440 7.94 13.07 17.57
CA ARG A 440 8.76 13.28 18.78
C ARG A 440 10.25 12.99 18.54
N PRO A 441 11.20 13.87 18.93
CA PRO A 441 12.64 13.68 18.66
C PRO A 441 13.38 12.63 19.52
N THR A 442 12.73 11.94 20.45
CA THR A 442 13.39 11.11 21.48
C THR A 442 13.49 9.63 21.07
N ALA A 443 14.66 9.03 21.26
CA ALA A 443 15.03 7.72 20.72
C ALA A 443 14.30 6.49 21.31
N GLU A 444 13.39 6.67 22.26
CA GLU A 444 12.49 5.62 22.78
C GLU A 444 11.10 5.74 22.12
N LEU A 445 11.03 5.53 20.80
CA LEU A 445 9.76 5.52 20.07
C LEU A 445 8.98 4.24 20.39
N GLY A 446 8.01 4.35 21.30
CA GLY A 446 7.00 3.30 21.47
C GLY A 446 6.18 3.16 20.19
N THR A 447 6.30 2.02 19.52
CA THR A 447 5.67 1.85 18.19
C THR A 447 4.23 1.33 18.27
N ALA A 448 3.39 1.79 17.35
CA ALA A 448 2.04 1.30 17.15
C ALA A 448 2.02 0.18 16.11
N LEU A 449 1.33 -0.92 16.41
CA LEU A 449 1.06 -2.05 15.52
C LEU A 449 -0.44 -2.20 15.30
N LEU A 450 -0.87 -2.21 14.04
CA LEU A 450 -2.22 -2.58 13.65
C LEU A 450 -2.28 -4.09 13.35
N VAL A 451 -3.10 -4.83 14.09
CA VAL A 451 -3.42 -6.23 13.80
C VAL A 451 -4.82 -6.31 13.21
N SER A 452 -4.88 -6.52 11.90
CA SER A 452 -6.13 -6.69 11.14
C SER A 452 -6.01 -7.89 10.20
N PRO A 453 -7.05 -8.73 10.08
CA PRO A 453 -7.14 -9.66 8.98
C PRO A 453 -7.40 -8.89 7.67
N ILE A 454 -6.84 -9.35 6.56
CA ILE A 454 -7.04 -8.80 5.20
C ILE A 454 -7.15 -9.93 4.18
N GLY A 455 -7.85 -9.70 3.07
CA GLY A 455 -7.97 -10.68 1.98
C GLY A 455 -6.70 -10.72 1.12
N ARG A 456 -6.55 -11.78 0.31
CA ARG A 456 -5.50 -11.87 -0.72
C ARG A 456 -5.86 -11.19 -2.06
N ASP A 457 -6.87 -10.33 -2.02
CA ASP A 457 -7.39 -9.54 -3.14
C ASP A 457 -6.64 -8.20 -3.34
N SER A 458 -7.09 -7.40 -4.31
CA SER A 458 -6.49 -6.09 -4.62
C SER A 458 -6.67 -5.05 -3.51
N PHE A 459 -7.76 -5.13 -2.74
CA PHE A 459 -8.02 -4.20 -1.64
C PHE A 459 -7.12 -4.51 -0.43
N GLY A 460 -6.80 -5.78 -0.19
CA GLY A 460 -5.83 -6.20 0.82
C GLY A 460 -4.41 -5.72 0.50
N ARG A 461 -4.06 -5.66 -0.79
CA ARG A 461 -2.78 -5.06 -1.25
C ARG A 461 -2.79 -3.54 -1.08
N LEU A 462 -3.86 -2.86 -1.52
CA LEU A 462 -4.04 -1.42 -1.33
C LEU A 462 -3.91 -1.02 0.16
N LEU A 463 -4.53 -1.79 1.06
CA LEU A 463 -4.39 -1.64 2.51
C LEU A 463 -2.94 -1.73 2.98
N VAL A 464 -2.19 -2.76 2.54
CA VAL A 464 -0.78 -2.93 2.89
C VAL A 464 0.09 -1.80 2.35
N ASP A 465 -0.07 -1.44 1.08
CA ASP A 465 0.87 -0.56 0.38
C ASP A 465 0.65 0.92 0.74
N GLU A 466 -0.60 1.38 0.88
CA GLU A 466 -0.87 2.74 1.40
C GLU A 466 -0.58 2.85 2.91
N THR A 467 -0.79 1.80 3.72
CA THR A 467 -0.31 1.80 5.12
C THR A 467 1.21 1.94 5.20
N ARG A 468 1.96 1.23 4.33
CA ARG A 468 3.42 1.39 4.23
C ARG A 468 3.81 2.81 3.78
N ARG A 469 3.08 3.39 2.82
CA ARG A 469 3.30 4.76 2.32
C ARG A 469 3.11 5.82 3.41
N ILE A 470 2.20 5.60 4.36
CA ILE A 470 1.99 6.47 5.53
C ILE A 470 3.19 6.42 6.50
N GLY A 471 4.03 5.39 6.44
CA GLY A 471 5.15 5.14 7.36
C GLY A 471 4.84 4.09 8.44
N MET A 472 3.63 3.52 8.44
CA MET A 472 3.21 2.51 9.40
C MET A 472 3.81 1.13 9.10
N ARG A 473 4.05 0.36 10.15
CA ARG A 473 4.46 -1.05 10.04
C ARG A 473 3.30 -1.91 9.53
N THR A 474 3.60 -2.82 8.59
CA THR A 474 2.60 -3.67 7.91
C THR A 474 2.64 -5.15 8.34
N ASP A 475 3.46 -5.49 9.32
CA ASP A 475 3.72 -6.86 9.79
C ASP A 475 2.59 -7.46 10.64
N GLY A 476 1.65 -6.63 11.11
CA GLY A 476 0.41 -7.08 11.77
C GLY A 476 -0.75 -7.41 10.83
N PHE A 477 -0.60 -7.22 9.52
CA PHE A 477 -1.65 -7.59 8.55
C PHE A 477 -1.67 -9.10 8.31
N ILE A 478 -2.78 -9.74 8.70
CA ILE A 478 -2.93 -11.20 8.63
C ILE A 478 -3.69 -11.57 7.36
N GLN A 479 -2.98 -12.05 6.35
CA GLN A 479 -3.59 -12.48 5.09
C GLN A 479 -4.43 -13.74 5.27
N MET A 480 -5.74 -13.62 5.09
CA MET A 480 -6.69 -14.72 5.14
C MET A 480 -6.93 -15.30 3.74
N ASP A 481 -6.98 -16.63 3.65
CA ASP A 481 -7.34 -17.35 2.43
C ASP A 481 -8.86 -17.38 2.20
N ALA A 482 -9.26 -17.28 0.93
CA ALA A 482 -10.66 -17.25 0.46
C ALA A 482 -11.58 -16.15 1.04
N ALA A 483 -11.08 -15.24 1.88
CA ALA A 483 -11.82 -14.10 2.41
C ALA A 483 -11.64 -12.84 1.56
N ARG A 484 -12.70 -12.02 1.45
CA ARG A 484 -12.65 -10.66 0.91
C ARG A 484 -12.10 -9.69 1.96
N SER A 485 -11.27 -8.74 1.56
CA SER A 485 -10.89 -7.61 2.42
C SER A 485 -12.11 -6.79 2.82
N ALA A 486 -12.02 -6.09 3.96
CA ALA A 486 -13.14 -5.28 4.45
C ALA A 486 -13.35 -4.05 3.55
N ILE A 487 -14.61 -3.73 3.24
CA ILE A 487 -14.99 -2.64 2.33
C ILE A 487 -16.20 -1.89 2.91
N CYS A 488 -16.16 -0.56 2.92
CA CYS A 488 -17.34 0.27 3.12
C CYS A 488 -17.67 1.01 1.81
N ASN A 489 -18.73 0.59 1.11
CA ASN A 489 -19.20 1.30 -0.08
C ASN A 489 -20.31 2.29 0.31
N MET A 490 -20.15 3.56 -0.04
CA MET A 490 -21.07 4.66 0.28
C MET A 490 -21.53 5.34 -1.01
N VAL A 491 -22.84 5.59 -1.12
CA VAL A 491 -23.47 6.26 -2.26
C VAL A 491 -24.05 7.60 -1.78
N MET A 492 -23.58 8.68 -2.38
CA MET A 492 -23.85 10.06 -1.96
C MET A 492 -24.65 10.79 -3.05
N ASP A 493 -25.58 11.65 -2.64
CA ASP A 493 -26.31 12.54 -3.55
C ASP A 493 -25.43 13.72 -4.05
N GLY A 494 -26.00 14.50 -4.97
CA GLY A 494 -25.34 15.68 -5.55
C GLY A 494 -25.03 16.82 -4.59
N HIS A 495 -25.46 16.74 -3.33
CA HIS A 495 -25.13 17.68 -2.26
C HIS A 495 -24.21 17.07 -1.19
N GLY A 496 -23.86 15.79 -1.29
CA GLY A 496 -23.03 15.07 -0.31
C GLY A 496 -23.83 14.44 0.84
N GLY A 497 -25.14 14.30 0.71
CA GLY A 497 -25.95 13.48 1.62
C GLY A 497 -25.79 11.98 1.32
N LEU A 498 -25.67 11.15 2.37
CA LEU A 498 -25.59 9.69 2.22
C LEU A 498 -26.98 9.13 1.85
N THR A 499 -27.10 8.55 0.64
CA THR A 499 -28.35 7.93 0.17
C THR A 499 -28.42 6.43 0.50
N GLY A 500 -27.27 5.76 0.60
CA GLY A 500 -27.19 4.35 0.95
C GLY A 500 -25.75 3.84 0.99
N GLY A 501 -25.55 2.59 1.42
CA GLY A 501 -24.23 1.99 1.47
C GLY A 501 -24.22 0.54 1.94
N VAL A 502 -23.09 -0.13 1.76
CA VAL A 502 -22.85 -1.54 2.14
C VAL A 502 -21.48 -1.66 2.79
N ALA A 503 -21.46 -2.06 4.07
CA ALA A 503 -20.24 -2.31 4.83
C ALA A 503 -19.97 -3.82 4.96
N ASP A 504 -19.19 -4.39 4.05
CA ASP A 504 -18.67 -5.75 4.20
C ASP A 504 -17.46 -5.72 5.14
N MET A 505 -17.73 -5.96 6.42
CA MET A 505 -16.72 -6.06 7.48
C MET A 505 -16.52 -7.51 7.93
N GLY A 506 -17.00 -8.50 7.14
CA GLY A 506 -17.11 -9.90 7.58
C GLY A 506 -15.78 -10.54 7.98
N ILE A 507 -14.71 -10.19 7.27
CA ILE A 507 -13.36 -10.71 7.52
C ILE A 507 -12.82 -10.40 8.93
N VAL A 508 -13.25 -9.31 9.56
CA VAL A 508 -12.78 -8.93 10.92
C VAL A 508 -13.18 -9.97 11.96
N HIS A 509 -14.31 -10.68 11.75
CA HIS A 509 -14.74 -11.77 12.62
C HIS A 509 -13.94 -13.08 12.43
N THR A 510 -13.14 -13.19 11.36
CA THR A 510 -12.29 -14.38 11.10
C THR A 510 -10.95 -14.35 11.85
N LEU A 511 -10.64 -13.25 12.54
CA LEU A 511 -9.44 -13.16 13.38
C LEU A 511 -9.59 -14.03 14.62
N GLU A 512 -9.03 -15.25 14.59
CA GLU A 512 -9.05 -16.18 15.72
C GLU A 512 -8.26 -15.66 16.94
N GLY A 513 -8.78 -15.93 18.14
CA GLY A 513 -8.15 -15.56 19.41
C GLY A 513 -6.70 -16.06 19.56
N ASN A 514 -6.40 -17.29 19.14
CA ASN A 514 -5.03 -17.83 19.20
C ASN A 514 -4.04 -17.03 18.34
N THR A 515 -4.47 -16.63 17.15
CA THR A 515 -3.69 -15.82 16.20
C THR A 515 -3.50 -14.41 16.75
N ALA A 516 -4.54 -13.79 17.30
CA ALA A 516 -4.45 -12.48 17.94
C ALA A 516 -3.52 -12.49 19.17
N LEU A 517 -3.58 -13.54 19.99
CA LEU A 517 -2.68 -13.75 21.13
C LEU A 517 -1.21 -13.97 20.72
N SER A 518 -0.93 -14.46 19.51
CA SER A 518 0.45 -14.60 19.03
C SER A 518 1.15 -13.24 18.84
N ALA A 519 0.41 -12.21 18.41
CA ALA A 519 0.93 -10.85 18.31
C ALA A 519 1.23 -10.24 19.70
N LEU A 520 0.34 -10.45 20.69
CA LEU A 520 0.59 -9.99 22.07
C LEU A 520 1.83 -10.65 22.70
N ARG A 521 2.04 -11.94 22.44
CA ARG A 521 3.23 -12.69 22.91
C ARG A 521 4.50 -12.34 22.15
N GLY A 522 4.39 -11.83 20.93
CA GLY A 522 5.52 -11.36 20.12
C GLY A 522 6.01 -9.96 20.51
N HIS A 523 5.14 -9.13 21.11
CA HIS A 523 5.45 -7.72 21.36
C HIS A 523 5.40 -7.27 22.84
N HIS A 524 4.74 -8.01 23.72
CA HIS A 524 4.57 -7.62 25.13
C HIS A 524 4.11 -6.15 25.33
N PRO A 525 3.05 -5.69 24.64
CA PRO A 525 2.64 -4.29 24.66
C PRO A 525 2.24 -3.80 26.04
N ARG A 526 2.44 -2.50 26.25
CA ARG A 526 1.98 -1.75 27.44
C ARG A 526 0.50 -1.39 27.34
N VAL A 527 0.01 -1.14 26.13
CA VAL A 527 -1.39 -0.79 25.85
C VAL A 527 -1.93 -1.63 24.70
N VAL A 528 -3.13 -2.20 24.88
CA VAL A 528 -3.86 -2.95 23.86
C VAL A 528 -5.19 -2.25 23.59
N ALA A 529 -5.41 -1.85 22.33
CA ALA A 529 -6.66 -1.25 21.89
C ALA A 529 -7.51 -2.27 21.12
N LEU A 530 -8.81 -2.33 21.43
CA LEU A 530 -9.77 -3.31 20.95
C LEU A 530 -10.94 -2.63 20.23
N ASP A 531 -11.09 -2.90 18.95
CA ASP A 531 -12.19 -2.43 18.09
C ASP A 531 -13.47 -3.24 18.32
N GLY A 532 -14.61 -2.56 18.50
CA GLY A 532 -15.94 -3.18 18.59
C GLY A 532 -16.35 -4.06 17.41
N ASN A 533 -15.66 -4.02 16.26
CA ASN A 533 -15.86 -4.92 15.12
C ASN A 533 -15.36 -6.37 15.38
N LEU A 534 -14.53 -6.60 16.41
CA LEU A 534 -14.03 -7.94 16.73
C LEU A 534 -15.16 -8.91 17.17
N SER A 535 -14.90 -10.22 17.05
CA SER A 535 -15.76 -11.29 17.57
C SER A 535 -15.70 -11.39 19.10
N GLN A 536 -16.75 -11.94 19.71
CA GLN A 536 -16.85 -12.03 21.17
C GLN A 536 -15.79 -12.98 21.75
N GLU A 537 -15.46 -14.03 21.01
CA GLU A 537 -14.46 -15.05 21.32
C GLU A 537 -13.05 -14.44 21.35
N THR A 538 -12.74 -13.58 20.37
CA THR A 538 -11.42 -12.93 20.26
C THR A 538 -11.29 -11.77 21.24
N LEU A 539 -12.35 -10.99 21.48
CA LEU A 539 -12.41 -10.02 22.59
C LEU A 539 -12.18 -10.72 23.95
N LYS A 540 -12.82 -11.87 24.19
CA LYS A 540 -12.63 -12.68 25.40
C LYS A 540 -11.22 -13.25 25.54
N SER A 541 -10.62 -13.70 24.44
CA SER A 541 -9.23 -14.18 24.42
C SER A 541 -8.24 -13.08 24.76
N LEU A 542 -8.38 -11.90 24.13
CA LEU A 542 -7.50 -10.75 24.33
C LEU A 542 -7.67 -10.15 25.73
N LEU A 543 -8.91 -9.96 26.20
CA LEU A 543 -9.19 -9.39 27.53
C LEU A 543 -8.61 -10.26 28.65
N ASN A 544 -8.82 -11.59 28.60
CA ASN A 544 -8.26 -12.51 29.58
C ASN A 544 -6.73 -12.44 29.65
N TYR A 545 -6.05 -12.42 28.50
CA TYR A 545 -4.60 -12.28 28.45
C TYR A 545 -4.13 -10.96 29.05
N CYS A 546 -4.80 -9.85 28.73
CA CYS A 546 -4.42 -8.54 29.26
C CYS A 546 -4.61 -8.47 30.78
N ILE A 547 -5.68 -9.06 31.33
CA ILE A 547 -5.89 -9.20 32.78
C ILE A 547 -4.78 -10.07 33.41
N ASP A 548 -4.50 -11.24 32.83
CA ASP A 548 -3.46 -12.17 33.32
C ASP A 548 -2.04 -11.56 33.29
N ASN A 549 -1.78 -10.59 32.40
CA ASN A 549 -0.49 -9.90 32.25
C ASN A 549 -0.46 -8.45 32.80
N LYS A 550 -1.57 -7.95 33.38
CA LYS A 550 -1.76 -6.55 33.81
C LYS A 550 -1.52 -5.49 32.71
N THR A 551 -1.84 -5.81 31.46
CA THR A 551 -1.74 -4.89 30.33
C THR A 551 -2.94 -3.93 30.27
N THR A 552 -2.70 -2.64 30.01
CA THR A 552 -3.77 -1.63 29.87
C THR A 552 -4.65 -1.93 28.66
N VAL A 553 -5.97 -2.04 28.86
CA VAL A 553 -6.93 -2.31 27.78
C VAL A 553 -7.76 -1.06 27.47
N PHE A 554 -7.75 -0.64 26.21
CA PHE A 554 -8.66 0.37 25.67
C PHE A 554 -9.70 -0.32 24.77
N TYR A 555 -10.98 -0.02 24.95
CA TYR A 555 -12.06 -0.50 24.08
C TYR A 555 -12.71 0.66 23.33
N GLU A 556 -12.76 0.56 22.00
CA GLU A 556 -13.40 1.56 21.13
C GLU A 556 -14.68 0.97 20.51
N PRO A 557 -15.87 1.40 20.98
CA PRO A 557 -17.14 1.18 20.30
C PRO A 557 -17.10 1.73 18.87
N THR A 558 -17.68 0.98 17.92
CA THR A 558 -17.68 1.36 16.49
C THR A 558 -19.06 1.45 15.84
N SER A 559 -20.10 1.12 16.59
CA SER A 559 -21.49 1.54 16.38
C SER A 559 -22.35 1.10 17.55
N VAL A 560 -23.56 1.64 17.66
CA VAL A 560 -24.52 1.31 18.74
C VAL A 560 -24.78 -0.21 18.88
N PRO A 561 -25.00 -1.02 17.81
CA PRO A 561 -25.12 -2.47 17.96
C PRO A 561 -23.82 -3.21 18.32
N LYS A 562 -22.65 -2.58 18.17
CA LYS A 562 -21.33 -3.19 18.39
C LYS A 562 -20.74 -2.87 19.76
N SER A 563 -21.12 -1.74 20.38
CA SER A 563 -20.59 -1.25 21.67
C SER A 563 -20.71 -2.23 22.83
N ILE A 564 -21.66 -3.16 22.76
CA ILE A 564 -21.93 -4.19 23.78
C ILE A 564 -21.09 -5.47 23.62
N ARG A 565 -20.34 -5.64 22.51
CA ARG A 565 -19.66 -6.92 22.18
C ARG A 565 -18.57 -7.33 23.17
N ILE A 566 -18.06 -6.39 23.97
CA ILE A 566 -17.09 -6.66 25.05
C ILE A 566 -17.74 -7.28 26.31
N PHE A 567 -19.07 -7.23 26.46
CA PHE A 567 -19.76 -7.66 27.68
C PHE A 567 -19.65 -9.18 27.99
N PRO A 568 -19.73 -10.11 27.01
CA PRO A 568 -19.47 -11.53 27.25
C PRO A 568 -18.03 -11.84 27.70
N ALA A 569 -17.06 -10.99 27.34
CA ALA A 569 -15.69 -11.07 27.83
C ALA A 569 -15.60 -10.58 29.28
N ILE A 570 -16.20 -9.42 29.58
CA ILE A 570 -16.31 -8.84 30.93
C ILE A 570 -16.99 -9.83 31.89
N ALA A 571 -18.15 -10.38 31.52
CA ALA A 571 -18.90 -11.35 32.32
C ALA A 571 -18.05 -12.57 32.72
N ALA A 572 -17.21 -13.06 31.80
CA ALA A 572 -16.31 -14.18 32.06
C ALA A 572 -15.09 -13.82 32.92
N ALA A 573 -14.72 -12.54 33.01
CA ALA A 573 -13.61 -12.04 33.82
C ALA A 573 -14.02 -11.69 35.26
N LEU A 574 -15.23 -11.15 35.47
CA LEU A 574 -15.71 -10.65 36.76
C LEU A 574 -15.48 -11.59 37.97
N PRO A 575 -15.66 -12.93 37.88
CA PRO A 575 -15.43 -13.82 39.02
C PRO A 575 -13.95 -13.99 39.43
N ARG A 576 -13.00 -13.45 38.66
CA ARG A 576 -11.54 -13.56 38.89
C ARG A 576 -10.90 -12.25 39.39
N LEU A 577 -11.62 -11.13 39.39
CA LEU A 577 -11.09 -9.81 39.72
C LEU A 577 -11.17 -9.49 41.22
N ARG A 578 -10.30 -8.59 41.69
CA ARG A 578 -10.45 -7.99 43.02
C ARG A 578 -11.61 -6.99 42.98
N SER A 579 -12.29 -6.76 44.10
CA SER A 579 -13.41 -5.80 44.18
C SER A 579 -13.02 -4.32 43.99
N SER A 580 -11.75 -4.02 43.66
CA SER A 580 -11.29 -2.68 43.22
C SER A 580 -11.10 -2.57 41.70
N ASP A 581 -10.79 -3.66 41.00
CA ASP A 581 -10.34 -3.66 39.59
C ASP A 581 -11.50 -3.59 38.60
N ALA A 582 -11.43 -2.71 37.58
CA ALA A 582 -12.26 -2.88 36.38
C ALA A 582 -11.58 -3.85 35.38
N PRO A 583 -12.33 -4.73 34.68
CA PRO A 583 -11.79 -5.58 33.62
C PRO A 583 -11.19 -4.81 32.43
N VAL A 584 -11.76 -3.64 32.09
CA VAL A 584 -11.28 -2.80 30.99
C VAL A 584 -10.76 -1.48 31.56
N SER A 585 -9.58 -1.04 31.13
CA SER A 585 -8.93 0.16 31.68
C SER A 585 -9.52 1.46 31.12
N PHE A 586 -9.87 1.49 29.83
CA PHE A 586 -10.42 2.66 29.16
C PHE A 586 -11.51 2.24 28.16
N ALA A 587 -12.56 3.05 27.99
CA ALA A 587 -13.39 3.02 26.80
C ALA A 587 -13.87 4.42 26.39
N ALA A 588 -14.12 4.62 25.10
CA ALA A 588 -14.59 5.91 24.58
C ALA A 588 -15.90 5.76 23.78
N PRO A 589 -17.06 5.53 24.41
CA PRO A 589 -18.34 5.54 23.71
C PRO A 589 -18.74 6.96 23.27
N ASN A 590 -19.52 7.09 22.21
CA ASN A 590 -20.38 8.25 22.01
C ASN A 590 -21.66 8.16 22.88
N LEU A 591 -22.46 9.23 22.95
CA LEU A 591 -23.66 9.29 23.80
C LEU A 591 -24.70 8.19 23.53
N LEU A 592 -24.85 7.73 22.28
CA LEU A 592 -25.80 6.67 21.92
C LEU A 592 -25.25 5.28 22.28
N GLU A 593 -23.94 5.08 22.10
CA GLU A 593 -23.24 3.84 22.47
C GLU A 593 -23.21 3.66 23.98
N LEU A 594 -23.00 4.74 24.75
CA LEU A 594 -23.05 4.75 26.21
C LEU A 594 -24.44 4.32 26.72
N ALA A 595 -25.52 4.88 26.14
CA ALA A 595 -26.88 4.51 26.49
C ALA A 595 -27.13 3.01 26.24
N ARG A 596 -26.76 2.50 25.06
CA ARG A 596 -26.93 1.08 24.71
C ARG A 596 -26.09 0.14 25.57
N MET A 597 -24.87 0.55 25.94
CA MET A 597 -24.01 -0.17 26.90
C MET A 597 -24.64 -0.20 28.30
N TYR A 598 -25.19 0.91 28.78
CA TYR A 598 -25.89 0.95 30.07
C TYR A 598 -27.15 0.06 30.07
N GLU A 599 -27.94 0.10 29.01
CA GLU A 599 -29.14 -0.74 28.84
C GLU A 599 -28.80 -2.24 28.85
N GLU A 600 -27.73 -2.66 28.16
CA GLU A 600 -27.31 -4.06 28.13
C GLU A 600 -26.72 -4.51 29.48
N ALA A 601 -25.99 -3.65 30.17
CA ALA A 601 -25.40 -3.99 31.47
C ALA A 601 -26.48 -4.16 32.55
N ARG A 602 -27.51 -3.30 32.50
CA ARG A 602 -28.61 -3.24 33.47
C ARG A 602 -29.74 -4.24 33.20
N SER A 603 -29.97 -4.59 31.93
CA SER A 603 -31.17 -5.33 31.50
C SER A 603 -30.93 -6.34 30.37
N GLY A 604 -29.69 -6.56 29.93
CA GLY A 604 -29.32 -7.64 29.04
C GLY A 604 -29.16 -8.99 29.76
N PRO A 605 -29.09 -10.12 29.02
CA PRO A 605 -29.12 -11.49 29.57
C PRO A 605 -27.85 -11.90 30.35
N LEU A 606 -26.88 -11.01 30.50
CA LEU A 606 -25.67 -11.21 31.31
C LEU A 606 -25.81 -10.65 32.73
N GLU A 607 -26.90 -9.93 33.04
CA GLU A 607 -27.24 -9.37 34.35
C GLU A 607 -26.06 -8.67 35.07
N LEU A 608 -25.24 -7.92 34.32
CA LEU A 608 -23.96 -7.42 34.81
C LEU A 608 -24.10 -6.56 36.09
N THR A 609 -25.14 -5.73 36.19
CA THR A 609 -25.40 -4.93 37.41
C THR A 609 -26.00 -5.71 38.57
N ALA A 610 -26.39 -6.98 38.40
CA ALA A 610 -26.77 -7.86 39.50
C ALA A 610 -25.55 -8.56 40.13
N HIS A 611 -24.44 -8.68 39.40
CA HIS A 611 -23.24 -9.37 39.87
C HIS A 611 -22.61 -8.65 41.06
N ARG A 612 -22.19 -9.40 42.10
CA ARG A 612 -21.65 -8.84 43.36
C ARG A 612 -20.55 -7.78 43.15
N HIS A 613 -19.61 -8.03 42.24
CA HIS A 613 -18.52 -7.09 41.95
C HIS A 613 -19.01 -5.69 41.53
N TRP A 614 -20.18 -5.59 40.87
CA TRP A 614 -20.79 -4.30 40.56
C TRP A 614 -21.24 -3.57 41.83
N TRP A 615 -21.91 -4.28 42.74
CA TRP A 615 -22.33 -3.75 44.03
C TRP A 615 -21.14 -3.34 44.91
N ASP A 616 -20.14 -4.21 45.07
CA ASP A 616 -18.93 -3.93 45.87
C ASP A 616 -18.30 -2.58 45.46
N ILE A 617 -18.18 -2.30 44.14
CA ILE A 617 -17.61 -1.04 43.62
C ILE A 617 -18.58 0.14 43.74
N VAL A 618 -19.86 -0.02 43.40
CA VAL A 618 -20.86 1.07 43.47
C VAL A 618 -21.10 1.52 44.91
N ASP A 619 -21.08 0.59 45.86
CA ASP A 619 -21.11 0.92 47.27
C ASP A 619 -19.85 1.65 47.73
N ASP A 620 -18.64 1.28 47.28
CA ASP A 620 -17.43 2.04 47.64
C ASP A 620 -17.43 3.45 47.03
N MET A 621 -17.92 3.64 45.80
CA MET A 621 -17.97 4.97 45.15
C MET A 621 -18.77 6.05 45.92
N ALA A 622 -19.56 5.66 46.94
CA ALA A 622 -20.21 6.57 47.89
C ALA A 622 -21.14 7.64 47.27
N ILE A 623 -21.73 7.35 46.11
CA ILE A 623 -22.52 8.29 45.30
C ILE A 623 -23.81 8.72 46.01
N GLY A 624 -23.71 9.76 46.82
CA GLY A 624 -24.78 10.27 47.69
C GLY A 624 -25.24 11.69 47.37
N SER A 625 -25.87 12.33 48.36
CA SER A 625 -26.46 13.68 48.24
C SER A 625 -25.46 14.75 47.81
N GLN A 626 -24.21 14.71 48.28
CA GLN A 626 -23.17 15.66 47.90
C GLN A 626 -22.82 15.58 46.40
N PHE A 627 -22.66 14.37 45.85
CA PHE A 627 -22.43 14.17 44.42
C PHE A 627 -23.62 14.68 43.60
N ARG A 628 -24.85 14.38 44.03
CA ARG A 628 -26.07 14.88 43.37
C ARG A 628 -26.15 16.40 43.38
N MET A 629 -25.88 17.05 44.52
CA MET A 629 -25.85 18.51 44.62
C MET A 629 -24.77 19.14 43.72
N GLY A 630 -23.58 18.52 43.63
CA GLY A 630 -22.53 18.95 42.70
C GLY A 630 -22.96 18.81 41.24
N LEU A 631 -23.67 17.74 40.90
CA LEU A 631 -24.20 17.48 39.56
C LEU A 631 -25.35 18.44 39.19
N ASP A 632 -26.27 18.71 40.12
CA ASP A 632 -27.37 19.67 39.95
C ASP A 632 -26.86 21.14 39.86
N GLN A 633 -25.64 21.42 40.31
CA GLN A 633 -24.92 22.68 40.08
C GLN A 633 -24.19 22.68 38.74
N LEU A 634 -23.43 21.63 38.41
CA LEU A 634 -22.72 21.49 37.13
C LEU A 634 -23.67 21.54 35.94
N ALA A 635 -24.86 20.94 36.06
CA ALA A 635 -25.96 20.97 35.09
C ALA A 635 -26.41 22.39 34.66
N ARG A 636 -26.10 23.42 35.46
CA ARG A 636 -26.45 24.82 35.19
C ARG A 636 -25.34 25.61 34.47
N VAL A 637 -24.16 25.02 34.33
CA VAL A 637 -23.04 25.62 33.60
C VAL A 637 -23.28 25.48 32.10
N ASN A 638 -22.98 26.51 31.32
CA ASN A 638 -23.08 26.44 29.85
C ASN A 638 -22.19 25.33 29.28
N VAL A 639 -22.59 24.70 28.18
CA VAL A 639 -21.74 23.74 27.44
C VAL A 639 -20.44 24.40 26.98
N ASP A 640 -20.52 25.67 26.62
CA ASP A 640 -19.44 26.50 26.08
C ASP A 640 -19.51 27.87 26.75
N ASP A 641 -18.37 28.42 27.16
CA ASP A 641 -18.30 29.71 27.86
C ASP A 641 -18.39 30.92 26.90
N GLN A 642 -18.29 30.69 25.58
CA GLN A 642 -18.42 31.70 24.53
C GLN A 642 -19.70 31.54 23.69
N ASP A 643 -20.26 30.33 23.60
CA ASP A 643 -21.48 30.04 22.81
C ASP A 643 -22.61 29.47 23.67
N SER A 644 -23.51 30.35 24.11
CA SER A 644 -24.71 29.98 24.87
C SER A 644 -25.78 29.24 24.06
N SER A 645 -25.71 29.23 22.72
CA SER A 645 -26.70 28.54 21.88
C SER A 645 -26.64 27.01 22.01
N LYS A 646 -25.48 26.47 22.42
CA LYS A 646 -25.26 25.05 22.74
C LYS A 646 -25.99 24.59 24.02
N GLY A 647 -26.54 25.53 24.80
CA GLY A 647 -27.27 25.26 26.05
C GLY A 647 -26.34 24.98 27.24
N THR A 648 -26.86 24.31 28.27
CA THR A 648 -26.11 23.94 29.49
C THR A 648 -25.79 22.45 29.57
N LEU A 649 -24.97 22.08 30.55
CA LEU A 649 -24.67 20.69 30.90
C LEU A 649 -25.86 19.93 31.51
N SER A 650 -27.10 20.45 31.43
CA SER A 650 -28.29 19.81 32.03
C SER A 650 -28.57 18.42 31.45
N PHE A 651 -28.14 18.16 30.22
CA PHE A 651 -28.20 16.84 29.58
C PHE A 651 -27.46 15.74 30.37
N LEU A 652 -26.51 16.09 31.25
CA LEU A 652 -25.87 15.14 32.18
C LEU A 652 -26.89 14.48 33.13
N VAL A 653 -27.94 15.22 33.49
CA VAL A 653 -29.04 14.81 34.39
C VAL A 653 -30.28 14.42 33.59
N GLU A 654 -30.75 15.30 32.70
CA GLU A 654 -31.99 15.11 31.91
C GLU A 654 -31.97 13.85 31.04
N LYS A 655 -30.80 13.52 30.45
CA LYS A 655 -30.60 12.31 29.64
C LYS A 655 -29.89 11.20 30.40
N GLY A 656 -29.70 11.36 31.70
CA GLY A 656 -29.06 10.36 32.58
C GLY A 656 -27.58 10.06 32.29
N ILE A 657 -26.89 10.86 31.46
CA ILE A 657 -25.52 10.53 31.00
C ILE A 657 -24.54 10.33 32.16
N ALA A 658 -24.64 11.12 33.23
CA ALA A 658 -23.82 10.94 34.43
C ALA A 658 -24.16 9.63 35.16
N GLN A 659 -25.43 9.25 35.24
CA GLN A 659 -25.86 7.97 35.82
C GLN A 659 -25.34 6.79 34.99
N MET A 660 -25.53 6.83 33.66
CA MET A 660 -25.06 5.80 32.73
C MET A 660 -23.55 5.58 32.87
N ALA A 661 -22.78 6.67 32.93
CA ALA A 661 -21.33 6.60 33.13
C ALA A 661 -20.96 5.94 34.46
N ILE A 662 -21.50 6.45 35.59
CA ILE A 662 -21.23 5.92 36.94
C ILE A 662 -21.57 4.42 37.05
N HIS A 663 -22.72 4.00 36.53
CA HIS A 663 -23.14 2.59 36.55
C HIS A 663 -22.24 1.66 35.70
N LEU A 664 -21.42 2.20 34.78
CA LEU A 664 -20.49 1.44 33.96
C LEU A 664 -19.04 1.45 34.49
N LEU A 665 -18.71 2.29 35.48
CA LEU A 665 -17.36 2.35 36.09
C LEU A 665 -16.87 1.07 36.82
N PRO A 666 -17.74 0.13 37.26
CA PRO A 666 -17.29 -1.20 37.67
C PRO A 666 -16.74 -2.06 36.53
N PHE A 667 -17.07 -1.74 35.27
CA PHE A 667 -16.63 -2.50 34.09
C PHE A 667 -15.51 -1.80 33.31
N PHE A 668 -15.48 -0.46 33.35
CA PHE A 668 -14.50 0.39 32.68
C PHE A 668 -13.88 1.37 33.70
N GLN A 669 -12.58 1.30 33.97
CA GLN A 669 -11.94 2.19 34.97
C GLN A 669 -12.09 3.67 34.58
N HIS A 670 -12.01 3.96 33.28
CA HIS A 670 -12.19 5.28 32.69
C HIS A 670 -13.13 5.24 31.47
N LEU A 671 -14.04 6.21 31.38
CA LEU A 671 -14.95 6.46 30.27
C LEU A 671 -14.70 7.85 29.68
N ILE A 672 -14.40 7.91 28.38
CA ILE A 672 -14.12 9.14 27.63
C ILE A 672 -15.28 9.37 26.65
N ILE A 673 -16.34 10.00 27.12
CA ILE A 673 -17.62 10.06 26.42
C ILE A 673 -17.58 11.18 25.37
N LYS A 674 -17.66 10.80 24.09
CA LYS A 674 -17.64 11.71 22.94
C LYS A 674 -19.01 12.37 22.76
N CYS A 675 -19.08 13.70 22.94
CA CYS A 675 -20.32 14.49 22.95
C CYS A 675 -20.46 15.46 21.75
N GLY A 676 -19.64 15.32 20.72
CA GLY A 676 -19.66 16.15 19.51
C GLY A 676 -19.33 17.62 19.81
N GLU A 677 -20.14 18.55 19.30
CA GLU A 677 -20.04 20.00 19.57
C GLU A 677 -20.08 20.37 21.05
N ARG A 678 -20.54 19.46 21.92
CA ARG A 678 -20.60 19.63 23.37
C ARG A 678 -19.30 19.21 24.09
N GLY A 679 -18.30 18.75 23.34
CA GLY A 679 -16.98 18.40 23.83
C GLY A 679 -16.87 16.95 24.34
N VAL A 680 -16.21 16.78 25.47
CA VAL A 680 -15.85 15.46 26.04
C VAL A 680 -16.23 15.42 27.52
N ILE A 681 -16.72 14.28 28.00
CA ILE A 681 -16.84 14.00 29.44
C ILE A 681 -15.87 12.89 29.80
N ALA A 682 -14.97 13.13 30.76
CA ALA A 682 -14.21 12.07 31.40
C ALA A 682 -14.94 11.67 32.70
N ALA A 683 -15.32 10.40 32.82
CA ALA A 683 -15.85 9.81 34.05
C ALA A 683 -14.97 8.61 34.43
N PHE A 684 -14.41 8.58 35.63
CA PHE A 684 -13.42 7.57 36.00
C PHE A 684 -13.28 7.36 37.51
N ARG A 685 -12.66 6.25 37.91
CA ARG A 685 -12.26 5.96 39.29
C ARG A 685 -10.73 6.07 39.43
N VAL A 686 -10.26 6.64 40.53
CA VAL A 686 -8.86 6.60 40.98
C VAL A 686 -8.73 5.83 42.29
N SER A 687 -7.55 5.25 42.54
CA SER A 687 -7.22 4.53 43.78
C SER A 687 -5.79 4.85 44.23
N SER A 688 -5.47 4.61 45.50
CA SER A 688 -4.11 4.77 46.05
C SER A 688 -3.31 3.46 46.11
N GLU A 689 -3.56 2.51 45.20
CA GLU A 689 -2.74 1.29 45.12
C GLU A 689 -1.32 1.60 44.61
N HIS A 690 -0.33 0.79 45.03
CA HIS A 690 1.10 0.95 44.72
C HIS A 690 1.82 2.16 45.35
N GLY A 691 1.20 2.86 46.31
CA GLY A 691 1.90 3.73 47.26
C GLY A 691 2.17 5.16 46.79
N GLN A 692 1.66 5.56 45.62
CA GLN A 692 1.49 6.98 45.27
C GLN A 692 0.01 7.35 45.40
N SER A 693 -0.26 8.54 45.93
CA SER A 693 -1.62 9.04 46.13
C SER A 693 -1.98 9.98 44.98
N SER A 694 -3.00 9.62 44.20
CA SER A 694 -3.53 10.46 43.12
C SER A 694 -3.93 11.85 43.68
N PRO A 695 -3.47 12.97 43.09
CA PRO A 695 -3.87 14.31 43.52
C PRO A 695 -5.40 14.55 43.58
N TRP A 696 -6.18 13.82 42.77
CA TRP A 696 -7.65 13.83 42.85
C TRP A 696 -8.22 13.48 44.23
N LEU A 697 -7.48 12.75 45.08
CA LEU A 697 -7.90 12.47 46.46
C LEU A 697 -7.90 13.73 47.34
N GLN A 698 -7.05 14.72 47.05
CA GLN A 698 -7.01 16.01 47.74
C GLN A 698 -7.94 17.05 47.10
N GLU A 699 -8.27 16.89 45.82
CA GLU A 699 -9.22 17.74 45.10
C GLU A 699 -10.62 17.77 45.73
N HIS A 700 -11.33 18.85 45.44
CA HIS A 700 -12.73 19.08 45.82
C HIS A 700 -13.56 19.42 44.58
N SER A 701 -14.85 19.06 44.59
CA SER A 701 -15.77 19.36 43.48
C SER A 701 -15.77 20.86 43.13
N ASN A 702 -15.50 21.18 41.86
CA ASN A 702 -15.26 22.53 41.38
C ASN A 702 -16.09 22.81 40.12
N VAL A 703 -17.25 23.43 40.32
CA VAL A 703 -18.21 23.75 39.25
C VAL A 703 -17.61 24.69 38.20
N ARG A 704 -16.71 25.62 38.59
CA ARG A 704 -15.98 26.49 37.64
C ARG A 704 -14.92 25.74 36.85
N GLY A 705 -14.25 24.76 37.47
CA GLY A 705 -13.35 23.82 36.82
C GLY A 705 -14.08 22.76 35.98
N ARG A 706 -15.42 22.77 35.96
CA ARG A 706 -16.29 21.82 35.25
C ARG A 706 -16.13 20.36 35.74
N TYR A 707 -15.74 20.13 37.00
CA TYR A 707 -15.58 18.79 37.58
C TYR A 707 -16.21 18.57 38.95
N ILE A 708 -16.54 17.30 39.22
CA ILE A 708 -17.07 16.78 40.48
C ILE A 708 -16.14 15.65 40.94
N VAL A 709 -15.81 15.63 42.23
CA VAL A 709 -15.03 14.58 42.91
C VAL A 709 -15.87 14.03 44.07
N CYS A 710 -16.04 12.71 44.10
CA CYS A 710 -16.67 11.99 45.21
C CYS A 710 -15.66 11.00 45.81
N ARG A 711 -15.29 11.18 47.08
CA ARG A 711 -14.36 10.28 47.78
C ARG A 711 -15.12 9.04 48.23
N GLY A 712 -14.54 7.86 48.01
CA GLY A 712 -15.19 6.58 48.31
C GLY A 712 -15.26 6.26 49.81
N LYS A 713 -16.11 5.31 50.21
CA LYS A 713 -16.31 4.88 51.60
C LYS A 713 -14.99 4.44 52.25
N SER A 714 -14.17 3.72 51.50
CA SER A 714 -12.84 3.26 51.91
C SER A 714 -11.80 4.39 52.08
N SER A 715 -12.09 5.60 51.59
CA SER A 715 -11.19 6.78 51.57
C SER A 715 -9.85 6.62 50.83
N VAL A 716 -9.58 5.45 50.22
CA VAL A 716 -8.40 5.16 49.38
C VAL A 716 -8.68 5.31 47.89
N GLY A 717 -9.88 5.77 47.52
CA GLY A 717 -10.29 5.98 46.14
C GLY A 717 -11.26 7.16 45.99
N ALA A 718 -11.40 7.65 44.76
CA ALA A 718 -12.37 8.67 44.40
C ALA A 718 -12.94 8.44 43.00
N THR A 719 -14.16 8.91 42.80
CA THR A 719 -14.85 8.94 41.51
C THR A 719 -14.88 10.37 41.00
N VAL A 720 -14.42 10.58 39.77
CA VAL A 720 -14.32 11.90 39.13
C VAL A 720 -15.22 11.94 37.91
N LEU A 721 -15.96 13.04 37.74
CA LEU A 721 -16.66 13.37 36.51
C LEU A 721 -16.29 14.79 36.11
N LYS A 722 -15.66 14.96 34.93
CA LYS A 722 -15.20 16.24 34.40
C LYS A 722 -15.67 16.47 32.97
N HIS A 723 -16.21 17.65 32.71
CA HIS A 723 -16.55 18.12 31.36
C HIS A 723 -15.43 18.99 30.79
N PHE A 724 -15.12 18.76 29.51
CA PHE A 724 -14.22 19.58 28.69
C PHE A 724 -15.05 20.15 27.54
N PRO A 725 -15.19 21.48 27.42
CA PRO A 725 -15.80 22.12 26.24
C PRO A 725 -15.11 21.67 24.95
N ALA A 726 -15.80 21.74 23.82
CA ALA A 726 -15.18 21.52 22.51
C ALA A 726 -14.29 22.72 22.15
N LEU A 727 -13.11 22.47 21.58
CA LEU A 727 -12.34 23.54 20.92
C LEU A 727 -13.17 24.17 19.78
N PRO A 728 -13.17 25.51 19.66
CA PRO A 728 -13.98 26.20 18.66
C PRO A 728 -13.43 25.97 17.24
N ILE A 729 -14.32 25.60 16.31
CA ILE A 729 -14.05 25.50 14.87
C ILE A 729 -15.18 26.24 14.15
N PRO A 730 -14.88 27.18 13.22
CA PRO A 730 -15.88 27.72 12.31
C PRO A 730 -16.49 26.59 11.45
N LYS A 731 -17.79 26.62 11.17
CA LYS A 731 -18.49 25.52 10.48
C LYS A 731 -17.99 25.34 9.04
N GLU A 732 -17.64 26.43 8.40
CA GLU A 732 -17.00 26.53 7.09
C GLU A 732 -15.62 25.87 7.01
N ASN A 733 -14.96 25.61 8.14
CA ASN A 733 -13.68 24.91 8.22
C ASN A 733 -13.83 23.39 8.47
N ILE A 734 -15.04 22.87 8.60
CA ILE A 734 -15.28 21.43 8.78
C ILE A 734 -15.41 20.78 7.40
N VAL A 735 -14.40 19.99 7.03
CA VAL A 735 -14.26 19.33 5.72
C VAL A 735 -14.78 17.90 5.75
N ASN A 736 -14.47 17.13 6.80
CA ASN A 736 -14.90 15.75 6.96
C ASN A 736 -15.14 15.41 8.44
N VAL A 737 -16.27 14.80 8.78
CA VAL A 737 -16.57 14.36 10.16
C VAL A 737 -16.03 12.96 10.51
N THR A 738 -15.58 12.23 9.50
CA THR A 738 -15.12 10.83 9.62
C THR A 738 -13.79 10.74 10.36
N GLY A 739 -13.67 9.79 11.29
CA GLY A 739 -12.41 9.49 11.99
C GLY A 739 -11.89 10.58 12.94
N ALA A 740 -12.63 11.68 13.17
CA ALA A 740 -12.30 12.67 14.19
C ALA A 740 -12.35 12.08 15.62
N GLY A 741 -13.30 11.17 15.89
CA GLY A 741 -13.37 10.40 17.14
C GLY A 741 -12.21 9.42 17.28
N ASP A 742 -11.86 8.72 16.19
CA ASP A 742 -10.75 7.78 16.11
C ASP A 742 -9.40 8.50 16.31
N SER A 743 -9.28 9.74 15.80
CA SER A 743 -8.12 10.63 15.98
C SER A 743 -7.96 11.09 17.43
N LEU A 744 -9.07 11.40 18.11
CA LEU A 744 -9.12 11.68 19.54
C LEU A 744 -8.60 10.46 20.34
N VAL A 745 -9.06 9.26 19.99
CA VAL A 745 -8.65 8.01 20.66
C VAL A 745 -7.17 7.67 20.40
N GLY A 746 -6.70 7.78 19.16
CA GLY A 746 -5.29 7.57 18.81
C GLY A 746 -4.35 8.53 19.55
N SER A 747 -4.77 9.79 19.74
CA SER A 747 -4.04 10.74 20.58
C SER A 747 -4.00 10.33 22.05
N ILE A 748 -5.12 9.89 22.65
CA ILE A 748 -5.14 9.42 24.04
C ILE A 748 -4.21 8.21 24.22
N LEU A 749 -4.26 7.24 23.30
CA LEU A 749 -3.36 6.08 23.32
C LEU A 749 -1.88 6.50 23.22
N SER A 750 -1.55 7.46 22.34
CA SER A 750 -0.19 8.02 22.25
C SER A 750 0.25 8.72 23.53
N SER A 751 -0.63 9.45 24.21
CA SER A 751 -0.30 10.11 25.48
C SER A 751 -0.17 9.11 26.63
N LEU A 752 -0.99 8.04 26.69
CA LEU A 752 -0.88 6.98 27.70
C LEU A 752 0.44 6.19 27.62
N LEU A 753 1.07 6.11 26.44
CA LEU A 753 2.43 5.55 26.32
C LEU A 753 3.50 6.42 27.00
N HIS A 754 3.29 7.73 27.11
CA HIS A 754 4.26 8.65 27.73
C HIS A 754 3.91 8.98 29.19
N THR A 755 2.62 9.08 29.49
CA THR A 755 2.07 9.49 30.79
C THR A 755 1.01 8.48 31.22
N PRO A 756 1.39 7.29 31.72
CA PRO A 756 0.44 6.21 32.04
C PRO A 756 -0.56 6.62 33.12
N THR A 757 -0.11 7.40 34.10
CA THR A 757 -0.90 8.01 35.17
C THR A 757 -1.63 9.29 34.73
N GLY A 758 -1.73 9.55 33.42
CA GLY A 758 -2.22 10.82 32.88
C GLY A 758 -3.68 11.17 33.21
N PHE A 759 -4.48 10.20 33.67
CA PHE A 759 -5.83 10.45 34.21
C PHE A 759 -5.84 10.61 35.74
N GLU A 760 -4.79 10.15 36.43
CA GLU A 760 -4.67 10.19 37.89
C GLU A 760 -4.23 11.57 38.43
N ASP A 761 -3.82 12.48 37.57
CA ASP A 761 -3.44 13.87 37.89
C ASP A 761 -4.32 14.89 37.13
N PRO A 762 -4.93 15.89 37.80
CA PRO A 762 -5.79 16.89 37.16
C PRO A 762 -5.15 17.68 36.02
N VAL A 763 -3.84 17.98 36.11
CA VAL A 763 -3.12 18.81 35.13
C VAL A 763 -2.75 17.97 33.90
N SER A 764 -2.32 16.73 34.12
CA SER A 764 -2.04 15.77 33.07
C SER A 764 -3.31 15.41 32.29
N LEU A 765 -4.46 15.24 32.97
CA LEU A 765 -5.73 14.96 32.30
C LEU A 765 -6.14 16.11 31.36
N GLU A 766 -5.97 17.37 31.80
CA GLU A 766 -6.22 18.54 30.96
C GLU A 766 -5.34 18.53 29.71
N ASN A 767 -4.06 18.19 29.86
CA ASN A 767 -3.14 18.08 28.73
C ASN A 767 -3.52 16.92 27.78
N VAL A 768 -3.86 15.74 28.30
CA VAL A 768 -4.28 14.58 27.48
C VAL A 768 -5.53 14.91 26.65
N ILE A 769 -6.59 15.40 27.30
CA ILE A 769 -7.85 15.71 26.60
C ILE A 769 -7.68 16.92 25.65
N SER A 770 -6.87 17.92 26.01
CA SER A 770 -6.57 19.06 25.13
C SER A 770 -5.82 18.65 23.86
N HIS A 771 -4.85 17.72 23.93
CA HIS A 771 -4.20 17.21 22.71
C HIS A 771 -5.13 16.30 21.91
N ALA A 772 -5.94 15.47 22.57
CA ALA A 772 -6.92 14.62 21.91
C ALA A 772 -8.01 15.41 21.15
N GLN A 773 -8.47 16.53 21.71
CA GLN A 773 -9.36 17.44 20.99
C GLN A 773 -8.66 18.14 19.82
N LYS A 774 -7.38 18.53 19.93
CA LYS A 774 -6.62 19.11 18.79
C LYS A 774 -6.45 18.10 17.65
N ALA A 775 -6.20 16.82 17.96
CA ALA A 775 -6.16 15.75 16.97
C ALA A 775 -7.50 15.59 16.24
N ALA A 776 -8.62 15.65 16.98
CA ALA A 776 -9.96 15.68 16.37
C ALA A 776 -10.17 16.91 15.47
N VAL A 777 -9.83 18.12 15.94
CA VAL A 777 -9.92 19.38 15.16
C VAL A 777 -9.15 19.30 13.85
N LEU A 778 -7.89 18.85 13.88
CA LEU A 778 -7.06 18.74 12.68
C LEU A 778 -7.62 17.75 11.65
N THR A 779 -8.32 16.69 12.11
CA THR A 779 -9.04 15.73 11.25
C THR A 779 -10.36 16.29 10.74
N LEU A 780 -11.12 17.03 11.56
CA LEU A 780 -12.32 17.75 11.10
C LEU A 780 -12.01 18.75 9.97
N GLN A 781 -10.82 19.35 9.99
CA GLN A 781 -10.31 20.26 8.97
C GLN A 781 -9.61 19.54 7.79
N SER A 782 -9.69 18.21 7.70
CA SER A 782 -9.04 17.41 6.66
C SER A 782 -10.03 16.74 5.73
N GLN A 783 -9.60 16.45 4.50
CA GLN A 783 -10.34 15.56 3.59
C GLN A 783 -10.21 14.08 3.99
N TYR A 784 -9.15 13.72 4.72
CA TYR A 784 -8.83 12.35 5.14
C TYR A 784 -9.42 12.02 6.52
N ALA A 785 -9.78 10.75 6.74
CA ALA A 785 -10.30 10.26 8.02
C ALA A 785 -9.28 10.31 9.19
N VAL A 786 -7.99 10.55 8.89
CA VAL A 786 -6.97 10.98 9.86
C VAL A 786 -6.14 12.07 9.19
N SER A 787 -6.02 13.24 9.83
CA SER A 787 -5.24 14.33 9.24
C SER A 787 -3.75 14.02 9.19
N PRO A 788 -3.07 14.22 8.05
CA PRO A 788 -1.61 14.18 7.97
C PRO A 788 -0.93 15.17 8.93
N LEU A 789 -1.63 16.25 9.31
CA LEU A 789 -1.13 17.26 10.26
C LEU A 789 -1.02 16.75 11.71
N LEU A 790 -1.52 15.56 12.05
CA LEU A 790 -1.21 14.93 13.35
C LEU A 790 0.30 14.71 13.53
N SER A 791 1.06 14.59 12.43
CA SER A 791 2.53 14.48 12.47
C SER A 791 3.27 15.77 12.85
N SER A 792 2.58 16.92 12.97
CA SER A 792 3.11 18.15 13.59
C SER A 792 2.51 18.47 14.97
N LEU A 793 1.67 17.57 15.51
CA LEU A 793 1.10 17.72 16.84
C LEU A 793 2.15 17.38 17.92
N HIS A 794 2.90 18.39 18.35
CA HIS A 794 3.82 18.27 19.48
C HIS A 794 3.10 18.46 20.83
N GLU A 795 3.19 17.48 21.72
CA GLU A 795 2.99 17.72 23.16
C GLU A 795 4.08 18.69 23.64
N LYS A 796 3.69 19.89 24.10
CA LYS A 796 4.59 20.72 24.89
C LYS A 796 4.77 20.05 26.26
N PRO A 797 6.00 19.80 26.74
CA PRO A 797 6.20 19.31 28.10
C PRO A 797 5.60 20.31 29.08
N ALA A 798 4.91 19.80 30.11
CA ALA A 798 4.23 20.64 31.08
C ALA A 798 5.23 21.61 31.74
N ARG A 799 4.91 22.91 31.70
CA ARG A 799 5.56 23.88 32.58
C ARG A 799 5.12 23.54 34.01
N ARG A 800 6.10 23.14 34.83
CA ARG A 800 5.97 23.11 36.29
C ARG A 800 5.82 24.53 36.83
#